data_AF-A0A3M6VP16-F1
#
_entry.id   AF-A0A3M6VP16-F1
#
_cell.length_a   1.000
_cell.length_b   1.000
_cell.length_c   1.000
_cell.angle_alpha   90.00
_cell.angle_beta   90.00
_cell.angle_gamma   90.00
#
_symmetry.space_group_name_H-M   'P 1'
#
loop_
_entity.id
_entity.type
_entity.pdbx_description
1 polymer ?
#
loop_
_entity_poly.entity_id
_entity_poly.type
_entity_poly.pdbx_seq_one_letter_code
_entity_poly.pdbx_strand_id
1 'polypeptide(L)'
;MAPERISGGMYSYPSDLWSFGLAVMACAIGKLPVPTKDGYWGVVHAVQEQPSPRLQDYGDHFSPEFCDFLDQCLHKNPLLRPSAAGLLAHPFITKNYSPREHANGRLSRDCQPPSAEALEHSRQEMRTIAEKAQSWCRDHVDAFRRLSYISKSNEVQDTSNGSKIMVLAKQLRLPVDEVARHFAFLDEYYVAFIMLHDDVVPGVKRLFDNLVTSFPSGALTSRSISFKFGLREGYNCADSDFVLYAFPELLEGEKPHSVIATCNKVDGGEEGYGEERSLSSYKTPSVKECNLLKLPYSNRKYRYELIVFRSGENVRNGSFITPKVEGNPFDYRVVFASCADEVSDPKVFEEIKKEKALLFLHTGDLHYHNLAVNNVAAFRDGYDSIFASPAGRAMLAMDVPFAYMWDDHDFGPDNSDSTAPGRNASVQAYREFVPHYPLIGGRSRMNTVHQAFTIGRVRYILTDLRSARTPNTAPAAPTKTVLGKKQKAWFKSELVRATSDPDIRLIIWVNTMPWLDDERKWGHFGHEQQELVNFIKGNGLNKWVPIVIVSGDAHMLAVDDGSHSPGNLTVLHAAALGRPGSIKGGPYSHGAFPGPGQYAVMDVTDEGGKDGRVCLYYRGMNIYKGMLIEFDTCHPERTPPVTPYYPPPIPVRIMMRICKKAKRYTGFMAIAAVAIIALLVYRSRRQRAINTKKHN
;
A
#
# COMPACT_ATOMS: atom_id res chain seq x y z
N MET A 1 -20.70 -27.30 -2.14
CA MET A 1 -19.87 -26.22 -1.57
C MET A 1 -18.44 -26.44 -2.01
N ALA A 2 -17.68 -25.37 -2.23
CA ALA A 2 -16.26 -25.49 -2.57
C ALA A 2 -15.43 -25.92 -1.35
N PRO A 3 -14.28 -26.60 -1.52
CA PRO A 3 -13.45 -27.10 -0.44
C PRO A 3 -13.13 -26.02 0.60
N GLU A 4 -12.76 -24.82 0.14
CA GLU A 4 -12.45 -23.69 1.01
C GLU A 4 -13.65 -23.19 1.82
N ARG A 5 -14.88 -23.39 1.35
CA ARG A 5 -16.11 -23.05 2.09
C ARG A 5 -16.48 -24.11 3.12
N ILE A 6 -16.19 -25.36 2.82
CA ILE A 6 -16.42 -26.49 3.72
C ILE A 6 -15.42 -26.45 4.88
N SER A 7 -14.20 -25.99 4.63
CA SER A 7 -13.18 -25.71 5.66
C SER A 7 -13.42 -24.41 6.45
N GLY A 8 -14.60 -23.79 6.32
CA GLY A 8 -14.97 -22.57 7.04
C GLY A 8 -14.31 -21.29 6.54
N GLY A 9 -13.61 -21.33 5.40
CA GLY A 9 -13.10 -20.16 4.71
C GLY A 9 -14.23 -19.27 4.17
N MET A 10 -13.94 -17.98 4.03
CA MET A 10 -14.92 -16.99 3.58
C MET A 10 -15.29 -17.15 2.09
N TYR A 11 -16.49 -16.71 1.75
CA TYR A 11 -17.01 -16.79 0.39
C TYR A 11 -16.29 -15.83 -0.56
N SER A 12 -15.89 -16.34 -1.73
CA SER A 12 -15.22 -15.59 -2.79
C SER A 12 -15.60 -16.13 -4.17
N TYR A 13 -15.32 -15.37 -5.23
CA TYR A 13 -15.65 -15.75 -6.62
C TYR A 13 -15.11 -17.13 -7.07
N PRO A 14 -13.88 -17.56 -6.69
CA PRO A 14 -13.43 -18.92 -6.99
C PRO A 14 -14.32 -20.04 -6.42
N SER A 15 -15.04 -19.81 -5.32
CA SER A 15 -15.95 -20.79 -4.73
C SER A 15 -17.16 -21.09 -5.63
N ASP A 16 -17.58 -20.10 -6.42
CA ASP A 16 -18.63 -20.28 -7.43
C ASP A 16 -18.14 -21.12 -8.61
N LEU A 17 -16.89 -20.91 -9.04
CA LEU A 17 -16.30 -21.65 -10.17
C LEU A 17 -16.16 -23.15 -9.88
N TRP A 18 -15.83 -23.51 -8.64
CA TRP A 18 -15.87 -24.91 -8.22
C TRP A 18 -17.28 -25.49 -8.26
N SER A 19 -18.24 -24.74 -7.70
CA SER A 19 -19.63 -25.19 -7.65
C SER A 19 -20.22 -25.35 -9.06
N PHE A 20 -19.83 -24.45 -9.96
CA PHE A 20 -20.14 -24.54 -11.39
C PHE A 20 -19.49 -25.77 -12.04
N GLY A 21 -18.19 -26.01 -11.81
CA GLY A 21 -17.50 -27.19 -12.33
C GLY A 21 -18.14 -28.51 -11.89
N LEU A 22 -18.51 -28.63 -10.59
CA LEU A 22 -19.17 -29.83 -10.08
C LEU A 22 -20.55 -30.03 -10.71
N ALA A 23 -21.29 -28.94 -10.93
CA ALA A 23 -22.60 -29.00 -11.58
C ALA A 23 -22.50 -29.44 -13.04
N VAL A 24 -21.56 -28.88 -13.81
CA VAL A 24 -21.33 -29.25 -15.21
C VAL A 24 -20.84 -30.70 -15.31
N MET A 25 -19.94 -31.13 -14.43
CA MET A 25 -19.46 -32.50 -14.37
C MET A 25 -20.60 -33.48 -14.05
N ALA A 26 -21.44 -33.16 -13.07
CA ALA A 26 -22.60 -33.99 -12.72
C ALA A 26 -23.59 -34.13 -13.90
N CYS A 27 -23.76 -33.08 -14.70
CA CYS A 27 -24.56 -33.13 -15.92
C CYS A 27 -23.94 -34.05 -16.99
N ALA A 28 -22.62 -34.02 -17.15
CA ALA A 28 -21.91 -34.84 -18.14
C ALA A 28 -21.97 -36.34 -17.82
N ILE A 29 -21.84 -36.71 -16.54
CA ILE A 29 -21.80 -38.12 -16.11
C ILE A 29 -23.15 -38.68 -15.67
N GLY A 30 -24.19 -37.83 -15.56
CA GLY A 30 -25.54 -38.21 -15.13
C GLY A 30 -25.69 -38.62 -13.66
N LYS A 31 -24.68 -38.36 -12.83
CA LYS A 31 -24.63 -38.68 -11.39
C LYS A 31 -23.71 -37.70 -10.67
N LEU A 32 -23.72 -37.68 -9.34
CA LEU A 32 -22.76 -36.85 -8.60
C LEU A 32 -21.33 -37.38 -8.78
N PRO A 33 -20.34 -36.53 -9.11
CA PRO A 33 -18.96 -36.94 -9.38
C PRO A 33 -18.16 -37.25 -8.11
N VAL A 34 -18.79 -37.12 -6.94
CA VAL A 34 -18.21 -37.37 -5.62
C VAL A 34 -18.94 -38.54 -4.96
N PRO A 35 -18.24 -39.43 -4.23
CA PRO A 35 -18.86 -40.52 -3.51
C PRO A 35 -19.97 -40.02 -2.56
N THR A 36 -21.18 -40.53 -2.75
CA THR A 36 -22.35 -40.21 -1.90
C THR A 36 -22.71 -41.33 -0.93
N LYS A 37 -22.00 -42.47 -1.00
CA LYS A 37 -22.30 -43.67 -0.20
C LYS A 37 -22.18 -43.42 1.30
N ASP A 38 -21.26 -42.56 1.72
CA ASP A 38 -21.03 -42.21 3.12
C ASP A 38 -21.81 -40.94 3.54
N GLY A 39 -22.87 -40.60 2.80
CA GLY A 39 -23.76 -39.48 3.08
C GLY A 39 -23.10 -38.10 2.92
N TYR A 40 -23.65 -37.08 3.58
CA TYR A 40 -23.15 -35.70 3.52
C TYR A 40 -21.67 -35.58 3.92
N TRP A 41 -21.25 -36.30 4.96
CA TRP A 41 -19.86 -36.31 5.42
C TRP A 41 -18.94 -37.05 4.45
N GLY A 42 -19.44 -38.10 3.78
CA GLY A 42 -18.76 -38.71 2.64
C GLY A 42 -18.49 -37.70 1.52
N VAL A 43 -19.48 -36.89 1.19
CA VAL A 43 -19.36 -35.84 0.17
C VAL A 43 -18.41 -34.72 0.62
N VAL A 44 -18.51 -34.29 1.87
CA VAL A 44 -17.61 -33.29 2.47
C VAL A 44 -16.17 -33.79 2.47
N HIS A 45 -15.94 -35.01 2.96
CA HIS A 45 -14.65 -35.67 2.97
C HIS A 45 -14.12 -35.88 1.54
N ALA A 46 -14.96 -36.26 0.58
CA ALA A 46 -14.55 -36.35 -0.82
C ALA A 46 -14.12 -34.98 -1.37
N VAL A 47 -14.91 -33.93 -1.12
CA VAL A 47 -14.61 -32.57 -1.57
C VAL A 47 -13.42 -31.95 -0.84
N GLN A 48 -13.10 -32.35 0.40
CA GLN A 48 -11.94 -31.84 1.15
C GLN A 48 -10.68 -32.70 0.95
N GLU A 49 -10.77 -34.02 1.13
CA GLU A 49 -9.61 -34.92 1.28
C GLU A 49 -9.28 -35.77 0.04
N GLN A 50 -10.27 -36.15 -0.78
CA GLN A 50 -10.00 -37.00 -1.95
C GLN A 50 -9.45 -36.20 -3.15
N PRO A 51 -8.80 -36.82 -4.16
CA PRO A 51 -8.50 -36.11 -5.40
C PRO A 51 -9.76 -35.50 -6.03
N SER A 52 -9.62 -34.34 -6.69
CA SER A 52 -10.73 -33.79 -7.46
C SER A 52 -11.21 -34.81 -8.50
N PRO A 53 -12.53 -34.96 -8.68
CA PRO A 53 -13.03 -35.91 -9.65
C PRO A 53 -12.66 -35.44 -11.06
N ARG A 54 -12.07 -36.32 -11.85
CA ARG A 54 -11.69 -36.03 -13.24
C ARG A 54 -12.63 -36.72 -14.19
N LEU A 55 -13.01 -36.03 -15.27
CA LEU A 55 -13.97 -36.58 -16.23
C LEU A 55 -13.40 -37.81 -16.97
N GLN A 56 -12.08 -37.86 -17.15
CA GLN A 56 -11.36 -38.98 -17.77
C GLN A 56 -11.56 -40.31 -17.00
N ASP A 57 -11.75 -40.25 -15.68
CA ASP A 57 -11.98 -41.45 -14.85
C ASP A 57 -13.36 -42.11 -15.14
N TYR A 58 -14.21 -41.47 -15.94
CA TYR A 58 -15.56 -41.94 -16.31
C TYR A 58 -15.69 -42.35 -17.79
N GLY A 59 -14.60 -42.31 -18.57
CA GLY A 59 -14.50 -42.89 -19.91
C GLY A 59 -13.86 -41.98 -20.97
N ASP A 60 -13.36 -42.60 -22.04
CA ASP A 60 -12.56 -41.92 -23.08
C ASP A 60 -13.38 -41.22 -24.17
N HIS A 61 -14.71 -41.12 -24.00
CA HIS A 61 -15.63 -40.54 -24.98
C HIS A 61 -15.80 -39.02 -24.84
N PHE A 62 -15.23 -38.43 -23.79
CA PHE A 62 -15.24 -36.98 -23.58
C PHE A 62 -14.09 -36.30 -24.32
N SER A 63 -14.33 -35.12 -24.89
CA SER A 63 -13.28 -34.41 -25.62
C SER A 63 -12.17 -33.93 -24.66
N PRO A 64 -10.90 -33.92 -25.11
CA PRO A 64 -9.78 -33.44 -24.29
C PRO A 64 -10.00 -32.02 -23.76
N GLU A 65 -10.60 -31.13 -24.57
CA GLU A 65 -10.89 -29.77 -24.16
C GLU A 65 -11.98 -29.68 -23.07
N PHE A 66 -12.93 -30.62 -23.03
CA PHE A 66 -13.96 -30.62 -21.99
C PHE A 66 -13.41 -31.13 -20.66
N CYS A 67 -12.56 -32.16 -20.71
CA CYS A 67 -11.84 -32.66 -19.54
C CYS A 67 -10.96 -31.56 -18.93
N ASP A 68 -10.14 -30.89 -19.75
CA ASP A 68 -9.26 -29.79 -19.29
C ASP A 68 -10.05 -28.62 -18.68
N PHE A 69 -11.18 -28.24 -19.29
CA PHE A 69 -12.04 -27.18 -18.75
C PHE A 69 -12.56 -27.49 -17.34
N LEU A 70 -13.01 -28.73 -17.10
CA LEU A 70 -13.51 -29.15 -15.79
C LEU A 70 -12.38 -29.32 -14.77
N ASP A 71 -11.23 -29.84 -15.18
CA ASP A 71 -10.06 -29.99 -14.31
C ASP A 71 -9.60 -28.62 -13.78
N GLN A 72 -9.63 -27.58 -14.62
CA GLN A 72 -9.34 -26.20 -14.22
C GLN A 72 -10.38 -25.62 -13.25
N CYS A 73 -11.68 -25.91 -13.45
CA CYS A 73 -12.75 -25.46 -12.54
C CYS A 73 -12.72 -26.18 -11.19
N LEU A 74 -12.38 -27.47 -11.21
CA LEU A 74 -12.39 -28.38 -10.06
C LEU A 74 -11.03 -28.47 -9.38
N HIS A 75 -10.19 -27.44 -9.49
CA HIS A 75 -8.96 -27.42 -8.72
C HIS A 75 -9.27 -27.19 -7.24
N LYS A 76 -8.88 -28.09 -6.31
CA LYS A 76 -9.24 -27.91 -4.89
C LYS A 76 -8.75 -26.61 -4.29
N ASN A 77 -7.56 -26.17 -4.70
CA ASN A 77 -7.05 -24.87 -4.32
C ASN A 77 -7.79 -23.76 -5.11
N PRO A 78 -8.58 -22.88 -4.46
CA PRO A 78 -9.29 -21.80 -5.14
C PRO A 78 -8.38 -20.82 -5.88
N LEU A 79 -7.10 -20.73 -5.51
CA LEU A 79 -6.13 -19.82 -6.11
C LEU A 79 -5.59 -20.32 -7.45
N LEU A 80 -5.66 -21.64 -7.69
CA LEU A 80 -5.24 -22.26 -8.94
C LEU A 80 -6.39 -22.35 -9.95
N ARG A 81 -7.61 -22.00 -9.55
CA ARG A 81 -8.76 -21.91 -10.45
C ARG A 81 -8.63 -20.64 -11.30
N PRO A 82 -8.68 -20.72 -12.64
CA PRO A 82 -8.71 -19.53 -13.49
C PRO A 82 -9.92 -18.66 -13.19
N SER A 83 -9.85 -17.36 -13.49
CA SER A 83 -11.02 -16.48 -13.36
C SER A 83 -12.13 -16.85 -14.36
N ALA A 84 -13.37 -16.42 -14.10
CA ALA A 84 -14.48 -16.63 -15.03
C ALA A 84 -14.18 -16.10 -16.45
N ALA A 85 -13.49 -14.95 -16.57
CA ALA A 85 -13.06 -14.41 -17.86
C ALA A 85 -12.03 -15.31 -18.56
N GLY A 86 -11.13 -15.94 -17.79
CA GLY A 86 -10.18 -16.92 -18.31
C GLY A 86 -10.88 -18.18 -18.82
N LEU A 87 -11.86 -18.70 -18.08
CA LEU A 87 -12.65 -19.87 -18.46
C LEU A 87 -13.53 -19.60 -19.70
N LEU A 88 -14.05 -18.38 -19.87
CA LEU A 88 -14.81 -18.00 -21.08
C LEU A 88 -13.95 -17.99 -22.35
N ALA A 89 -12.65 -17.75 -22.23
CA ALA A 89 -11.70 -17.83 -23.34
C ALA A 89 -11.25 -19.27 -23.65
N HIS A 90 -11.68 -20.25 -22.85
CA HIS A 90 -11.24 -21.63 -23.00
C HIS A 90 -11.73 -22.24 -24.34
N PRO A 91 -10.91 -23.09 -25.00
CA PRO A 91 -11.28 -23.74 -26.26
C PRO A 91 -12.62 -24.51 -26.23
N PHE A 92 -13.00 -25.07 -25.08
CA PHE A 92 -14.28 -25.77 -24.91
C PHE A 92 -15.51 -24.86 -25.13
N ILE A 93 -15.45 -23.61 -24.67
CA ILE A 93 -16.55 -22.64 -24.78
C ILE A 93 -16.52 -21.95 -26.13
N THR A 94 -15.34 -21.45 -26.54
CA THR A 94 -15.19 -20.65 -27.76
C THR A 94 -15.46 -21.42 -29.04
N LYS A 95 -15.28 -22.75 -29.05
CA LYS A 95 -15.62 -23.60 -30.20
C LYS A 95 -17.13 -23.96 -30.30
N ASN A 96 -17.90 -23.84 -29.21
CA ASN A 96 -19.25 -24.44 -29.10
C ASN A 96 -20.39 -23.45 -28.79
N TYR A 97 -20.12 -22.15 -28.61
CA TYR A 97 -21.12 -21.16 -28.25
C TYR A 97 -21.69 -20.42 -29.48
N SER A 98 -23.01 -20.46 -29.68
CA SER A 98 -23.73 -19.53 -30.57
C SER A 98 -24.91 -18.84 -29.81
N PRO A 99 -25.08 -17.52 -29.85
CA PRO A 99 -25.93 -16.80 -28.87
C PRO A 99 -27.47 -16.93 -29.00
N ARG A 100 -28.06 -17.80 -29.83
CA ARG A 100 -29.45 -17.62 -30.30
C ARG A 100 -30.61 -18.41 -29.62
N GLU A 101 -30.42 -19.34 -28.67
CA GLU A 101 -31.48 -20.37 -28.41
C GLU A 101 -32.20 -20.49 -27.02
N HIS A 102 -31.87 -19.80 -25.92
CA HIS A 102 -32.30 -20.26 -24.56
C HIS A 102 -33.22 -19.38 -23.67
N ALA A 103 -34.07 -18.50 -24.20
CA ALA A 103 -34.86 -17.57 -23.36
C ALA A 103 -36.15 -18.13 -22.66
N ASN A 104 -36.70 -19.31 -22.97
CA ASN A 104 -38.15 -19.59 -22.69
C ASN A 104 -38.55 -20.62 -21.58
N GLY A 105 -37.69 -21.11 -20.67
CA GLY A 105 -37.99 -22.36 -19.92
C GLY A 105 -38.32 -22.36 -18.40
N ARG A 106 -38.25 -21.25 -17.62
CA ARG A 106 -37.96 -21.37 -16.16
C ARG A 106 -39.04 -21.08 -15.10
N LEU A 107 -40.32 -20.85 -15.40
CA LEU A 107 -41.24 -20.16 -14.46
C LEU A 107 -42.27 -20.98 -13.62
N SER A 108 -42.23 -22.32 -13.43
CA SER A 108 -43.47 -23.05 -13.01
C SER A 108 -43.52 -24.06 -11.81
N ARG A 109 -42.61 -24.15 -10.80
CA ARG A 109 -42.66 -25.32 -9.84
C ARG A 109 -42.74 -25.19 -8.30
N ASP A 110 -42.65 -24.05 -7.60
CA ASP A 110 -42.36 -24.08 -6.13
C ASP A 110 -43.45 -23.57 -5.11
N CYS A 111 -44.65 -24.17 -4.93
CA CYS A 111 -45.59 -23.69 -3.86
C CYS A 111 -46.64 -24.70 -3.27
N GLN A 112 -46.36 -25.61 -2.28
CA GLN A 112 -47.38 -26.25 -1.36
C GLN A 112 -46.86 -26.80 0.03
N PRO A 113 -47.66 -26.81 1.16
CA PRO A 113 -47.28 -27.20 2.56
C PRO A 113 -47.57 -28.66 3.05
N PRO A 114 -46.99 -29.16 4.19
CA PRO A 114 -47.03 -30.57 4.68
C PRO A 114 -48.19 -30.99 5.62
N SER A 115 -48.45 -32.31 5.73
CA SER A 115 -49.53 -32.95 6.51
C SER A 115 -49.19 -33.30 7.98
N ALA A 116 -50.21 -33.60 8.79
CA ALA A 116 -50.10 -33.85 10.23
C ALA A 116 -49.33 -35.13 10.62
N GLU A 117 -49.47 -36.22 9.85
CA GLU A 117 -48.74 -37.48 10.09
C GLU A 117 -47.22 -37.30 9.92
N ALA A 118 -46.79 -36.45 8.98
CA ALA A 118 -45.38 -36.14 8.74
C ALA A 118 -44.74 -35.37 9.91
N LEU A 119 -45.53 -34.55 10.61
CA LEU A 119 -45.08 -33.82 11.80
C LEU A 119 -44.90 -34.76 13.00
N GLU A 120 -45.77 -35.75 13.18
CA GLU A 120 -45.66 -36.69 14.30
C GLU A 120 -44.47 -37.65 14.15
N HIS A 121 -44.20 -38.12 12.93
CA HIS A 121 -42.98 -38.88 12.63
C HIS A 121 -41.72 -38.06 12.98
N SER A 122 -41.72 -36.77 12.67
CA SER A 122 -40.61 -35.87 12.94
C SER A 122 -40.36 -35.67 14.45
N ARG A 123 -41.41 -35.71 15.29
CA ARG A 123 -41.26 -35.63 16.76
C ARG A 123 -40.65 -36.89 17.35
N GLN A 124 -41.03 -38.07 16.84
CA GLN A 124 -40.47 -39.33 17.30
C GLN A 124 -38.99 -39.47 16.93
N GLU A 125 -38.62 -38.97 15.75
CA GLU A 125 -37.23 -38.92 15.28
C GLU A 125 -36.37 -37.99 16.16
N MET A 126 -36.89 -36.82 16.55
CA MET A 126 -36.21 -35.89 17.46
C MET A 126 -35.86 -36.52 18.82
N ARG A 127 -36.82 -37.20 19.47
CA ARG A 127 -36.60 -37.86 20.78
C ARG A 127 -35.51 -38.92 20.70
N THR A 128 -35.52 -39.70 19.62
CA THR A 128 -34.52 -40.75 19.37
C THR A 128 -33.10 -40.17 19.20
N ILE A 129 -32.97 -39.02 18.55
CA ILE A 129 -31.67 -38.35 18.36
C ILE A 129 -31.14 -37.80 19.69
N ALA A 130 -32.00 -37.20 20.51
CA ALA A 130 -31.61 -36.64 21.81
C ALA A 130 -31.09 -37.72 22.78
N GLU A 131 -31.80 -38.85 22.89
CA GLU A 131 -31.41 -39.97 23.77
C GLU A 131 -30.06 -40.57 23.36
N LYS A 132 -29.82 -40.74 22.06
CA LYS A 132 -28.56 -41.28 21.54
C LYS A 132 -27.39 -40.31 21.76
N ALA A 133 -27.62 -39.01 21.57
CA ALA A 133 -26.60 -37.99 21.84
C ALA A 133 -26.22 -37.98 23.33
N GLN A 134 -27.19 -38.08 24.22
CA GLN A 134 -26.94 -38.08 25.66
C GLN A 134 -26.20 -39.34 26.13
N SER A 135 -26.52 -40.52 25.57
CA SER A 135 -25.76 -41.74 25.84
C SER A 135 -24.33 -41.64 25.35
N TRP A 136 -24.13 -41.14 24.12
CA TRP A 136 -22.80 -40.99 23.54
C TRP A 136 -21.89 -40.08 24.39
N CYS A 137 -22.41 -38.96 24.90
CA CYS A 137 -21.68 -38.05 25.78
C CYS A 137 -21.27 -38.71 27.12
N ARG A 138 -22.09 -39.59 27.70
CA ARG A 138 -21.74 -40.32 28.92
C ARG A 138 -20.65 -41.36 28.69
N ASP A 139 -20.72 -42.06 27.55
CA ASP A 139 -19.83 -43.20 27.27
C ASP A 139 -18.46 -42.76 26.70
N HIS A 140 -18.31 -41.49 26.30
CA HIS A 140 -17.13 -40.99 25.60
C HIS A 140 -16.48 -39.76 26.27
N VAL A 141 -16.52 -39.66 27.61
CA VAL A 141 -15.89 -38.56 28.37
C VAL A 141 -14.39 -38.42 28.05
N ASP A 142 -13.66 -39.52 27.86
CA ASP A 142 -12.24 -39.49 27.52
C ASP A 142 -11.94 -39.19 26.03
N ALA A 143 -12.93 -39.27 25.13
CA ALA A 143 -12.75 -38.86 23.72
C ALA A 143 -12.59 -37.32 23.62
N PHE A 144 -13.28 -36.58 24.48
CA PHE A 144 -13.08 -35.13 24.64
C PHE A 144 -11.67 -34.80 25.18
N ARG A 145 -11.11 -35.64 26.06
CA ARG A 145 -9.69 -35.54 26.49
C ARG A 145 -8.67 -35.85 25.39
N ARG A 146 -8.99 -36.72 24.40
CA ARG A 146 -8.05 -37.07 23.31
C ARG A 146 -8.13 -36.10 22.13
N LEU A 147 -9.29 -35.47 21.88
CA LEU A 147 -9.43 -34.41 20.88
C LEU A 147 -8.55 -33.19 21.22
N SER A 148 -8.21 -32.94 22.49
CA SER A 148 -7.23 -31.92 22.88
C SER A 148 -5.78 -32.30 22.57
N TYR A 149 -5.44 -33.61 22.60
CA TYR A 149 -4.11 -34.11 22.24
C TYR A 149 -3.93 -34.24 20.70
N ILE A 150 -5.02 -34.48 19.97
CA ILE A 150 -5.06 -34.56 18.50
C ILE A 150 -5.19 -33.16 17.86
N SER A 151 -5.71 -32.15 18.57
CA SER A 151 -5.72 -30.74 18.12
C SER A 151 -4.33 -30.07 18.05
N LYS A 152 -3.28 -30.76 18.53
CA LYS A 152 -1.86 -30.42 18.29
C LYS A 152 -1.33 -30.93 16.95
N SER A 153 -2.14 -31.65 16.16
CA SER A 153 -1.70 -32.17 14.86
C SER A 153 -2.72 -32.03 13.72
N ASN A 154 -3.90 -31.43 13.92
CA ASN A 154 -4.76 -30.90 12.85
C ASN A 154 -5.90 -30.03 13.41
N GLU A 155 -6.23 -28.93 12.70
CA GLU A 155 -7.31 -27.99 12.98
C GLU A 155 -8.69 -28.65 12.97
N VAL A 156 -9.50 -28.38 13.99
CA VAL A 156 -10.96 -28.56 13.94
C VAL A 156 -11.61 -27.27 14.43
N GLN A 157 -12.44 -26.63 13.59
CA GLN A 157 -13.30 -25.51 13.94
C GLN A 157 -14.51 -25.98 14.74
N ASP A 158 -14.76 -25.39 15.92
CA ASP A 158 -15.93 -25.68 16.74
C ASP A 158 -17.11 -24.75 16.37
N THR A 159 -18.33 -25.31 16.28
CA THR A 159 -19.58 -24.60 15.98
C THR A 159 -20.58 -24.81 17.11
N SER A 160 -21.14 -23.70 17.63
CA SER A 160 -21.95 -23.70 18.85
C SER A 160 -23.25 -24.51 18.74
N ASN A 161 -23.64 -25.14 19.85
CA ASN A 161 -24.77 -26.06 19.95
C ASN A 161 -26.11 -25.43 19.52
N GLY A 162 -26.30 -24.12 19.71
CA GLY A 162 -27.51 -23.40 19.31
C GLY A 162 -27.75 -23.38 17.78
N SER A 163 -26.69 -23.29 16.97
CA SER A 163 -26.82 -23.30 15.51
C SER A 163 -27.25 -24.67 14.99
N LYS A 164 -26.82 -25.74 15.68
CA LYS A 164 -27.16 -27.13 15.35
C LYS A 164 -28.63 -27.44 15.69
N ILE A 165 -29.13 -26.94 16.83
CA ILE A 165 -30.53 -27.08 17.25
C ILE A 165 -31.49 -26.40 16.26
N MET A 166 -31.13 -25.21 15.74
CA MET A 166 -31.97 -24.46 14.80
C MET A 166 -32.07 -25.15 13.42
N VAL A 167 -31.00 -25.80 12.98
CA VAL A 167 -30.99 -26.60 11.74
C VAL A 167 -31.83 -27.87 11.90
N LEU A 168 -31.71 -28.54 13.05
CA LEU A 168 -32.48 -29.76 13.32
C LEU A 168 -33.99 -29.49 13.37
N ALA A 169 -34.41 -28.40 14.01
CA ALA A 169 -35.81 -27.96 14.04
C ALA A 169 -36.37 -27.67 12.64
N LYS A 170 -35.59 -26.99 11.79
CA LYS A 170 -35.97 -26.69 10.40
C LYS A 170 -36.09 -27.95 9.54
N GLN A 171 -35.21 -28.94 9.76
CA GLN A 171 -35.27 -30.23 9.06
C GLN A 171 -36.50 -31.05 9.44
N LEU A 172 -36.79 -31.11 10.73
CA LEU A 172 -37.94 -31.83 11.27
C LEU A 172 -39.27 -31.05 11.08
N ARG A 173 -39.19 -29.81 10.58
CA ARG A 173 -40.31 -28.87 10.47
C ARG A 173 -41.04 -28.70 11.82
N LEU A 174 -40.30 -28.75 12.92
CA LEU A 174 -40.79 -28.57 14.29
C LEU A 174 -40.34 -27.21 14.86
N PRO A 175 -41.04 -26.67 15.87
CA PRO A 175 -40.61 -25.47 16.57
C PRO A 175 -39.22 -25.61 17.21
N VAL A 176 -38.38 -24.58 17.09
CA VAL A 176 -36.98 -24.58 17.56
C VAL A 176 -36.88 -24.77 19.08
N ASP A 177 -37.83 -24.21 19.83
CA ASP A 177 -37.92 -24.31 21.29
C ASP A 177 -38.31 -25.72 21.78
N GLU A 178 -39.06 -26.48 20.97
CA GLU A 178 -39.41 -27.87 21.25
C GLU A 178 -38.16 -28.77 21.12
N VAL A 179 -37.35 -28.54 20.07
CA VAL A 179 -36.09 -29.26 19.85
C VAL A 179 -35.04 -28.86 20.87
N ALA A 180 -34.88 -27.58 21.20
CA ALA A 180 -33.87 -27.09 22.12
C ALA A 180 -33.95 -27.73 23.52
N ARG A 181 -35.18 -27.92 24.04
CA ARG A 181 -35.42 -28.51 25.37
C ARG A 181 -34.85 -29.91 25.53
N HIS A 182 -34.77 -30.68 24.43
CA HIS A 182 -34.28 -32.05 24.47
C HIS A 182 -32.74 -32.16 24.42
N PHE A 183 -32.03 -31.04 24.17
CA PHE A 183 -30.56 -31.00 24.06
C PHE A 183 -29.87 -30.07 25.08
N ALA A 184 -30.60 -29.58 26.09
CA ALA A 184 -30.07 -28.66 27.12
C ALA A 184 -28.88 -29.24 27.93
N PHE A 185 -28.76 -30.58 28.01
CA PHE A 185 -27.66 -31.24 28.73
C PHE A 185 -26.26 -30.99 28.13
N LEU A 186 -26.17 -30.50 26.88
CA LEU A 186 -24.87 -30.26 26.22
C LEU A 186 -24.11 -29.07 26.81
N ASP A 187 -24.79 -28.14 27.48
CA ASP A 187 -24.16 -26.94 28.04
C ASP A 187 -23.45 -27.24 29.37
N GLU A 188 -23.88 -28.25 30.14
CA GLU A 188 -23.23 -28.68 31.39
C GLU A 188 -21.83 -29.29 31.16
N TYR A 189 -21.56 -29.85 29.98
CA TYR A 189 -20.27 -30.47 29.64
C TYR A 189 -19.22 -29.50 29.08
N TYR A 190 -19.60 -28.28 28.69
CA TYR A 190 -18.69 -27.29 28.10
C TYR A 190 -18.00 -26.40 29.16
N VAL A 191 -18.62 -26.22 30.33
CA VAL A 191 -18.15 -25.29 31.38
C VAL A 191 -17.05 -25.89 32.27
N ALA A 192 -16.98 -27.22 32.43
CA ALA A 192 -16.01 -27.88 33.30
C ALA A 192 -14.55 -27.90 32.76
N PHE A 193 -14.30 -27.46 31.52
CA PHE A 193 -13.01 -27.62 30.83
C PHE A 193 -12.13 -26.35 30.83
N ILE A 194 -12.68 -25.15 31.11
CA ILE A 194 -11.91 -23.89 31.08
C ILE A 194 -11.03 -23.70 32.33
N MET A 195 -11.18 -24.53 33.38
CA MET A 195 -10.54 -24.32 34.69
C MET A 195 -9.20 -25.05 34.92
N LEU A 196 -8.59 -25.73 33.93
CA LEU A 196 -7.44 -26.63 34.16
C LEU A 196 -6.15 -26.39 33.35
N HIS A 197 -6.03 -25.31 32.57
CA HIS A 197 -4.78 -25.02 31.84
C HIS A 197 -4.29 -23.58 31.96
N ASP A 198 -4.02 -23.15 33.19
CA ASP A 198 -3.04 -22.11 33.50
C ASP A 198 -1.79 -22.79 34.07
N ASP A 199 -0.75 -23.01 33.25
CA ASP A 199 0.64 -23.16 33.72
C ASP A 199 1.66 -22.98 32.56
N VAL A 200 2.15 -21.74 32.42
CA VAL A 200 3.52 -21.27 32.10
C VAL A 200 4.36 -21.95 30.99
N VAL A 201 4.56 -21.25 29.86
CA VAL A 201 5.91 -20.97 29.28
C VAL A 201 5.94 -19.55 28.66
N PRO A 202 6.64 -18.57 29.25
CA PRO A 202 6.82 -17.24 28.66
C PRO A 202 8.02 -17.28 27.70
N GLY A 203 7.78 -17.32 26.38
CA GLY A 203 8.88 -17.27 25.41
C GLY A 203 8.49 -17.27 23.93
N VAL A 204 7.39 -17.90 23.55
CA VAL A 204 7.05 -18.09 22.11
C VAL A 204 6.45 -16.81 21.49
N LYS A 205 5.83 -15.94 22.28
CA LYS A 205 5.21 -14.70 21.78
C LYS A 205 6.21 -13.67 21.22
N ARG A 206 7.51 -13.81 21.47
CA ARG A 206 8.54 -12.83 21.05
C ARG A 206 9.24 -13.14 19.72
N LEU A 207 9.07 -14.32 19.13
CA LEU A 207 9.77 -14.70 17.90
C LEU A 207 9.10 -14.14 16.62
N PHE A 208 7.80 -13.83 16.66
CA PHE A 208 7.01 -13.58 15.45
C PHE A 208 6.58 -12.13 15.20
N ASP A 209 6.69 -11.23 16.20
CA ASP A 209 6.46 -9.78 16.03
C ASP A 209 7.46 -9.11 15.04
N ASN A 210 8.34 -9.89 14.41
CA ASN A 210 9.49 -9.45 13.62
C ASN A 210 9.57 -10.08 12.21
N LEU A 211 8.56 -10.80 11.74
CA LEU A 211 8.65 -11.54 10.47
C LEU A 211 8.62 -10.65 9.22
N VAL A 212 7.97 -9.48 9.30
CA VAL A 212 7.68 -8.62 8.14
C VAL A 212 8.41 -7.27 8.22
N THR A 213 9.36 -7.01 7.31
CA THR A 213 10.25 -5.82 7.32
C THR A 213 10.01 -4.84 6.17
N SER A 214 8.81 -4.74 5.60
CA SER A 214 8.60 -3.73 4.54
C SER A 214 7.28 -2.96 4.65
N PHE A 215 7.20 -1.98 3.76
CA PHE A 215 6.20 -0.93 3.65
C PHE A 215 4.78 -1.40 3.98
N PRO A 216 4.04 -0.68 4.85
CA PRO A 216 2.60 -0.84 4.90
C PRO A 216 2.03 -0.42 3.54
N SER A 217 0.90 -1.01 3.17
CA SER A 217 0.17 -0.81 1.91
C SER A 217 0.39 0.52 1.17
N GLY A 218 0.39 0.52 -0.16
CA GLY A 218 0.24 1.71 -0.99
C GLY A 218 -0.68 1.47 -2.18
N ALA A 219 -0.62 2.33 -3.20
CA ALA A 219 -1.53 2.28 -4.35
C ALA A 219 -3.03 2.24 -3.96
N LEU A 220 -3.39 2.98 -2.92
CA LEU A 220 -4.75 3.02 -2.38
C LEU A 220 -5.70 3.71 -3.37
N THR A 221 -6.77 3.02 -3.74
CA THR A 221 -7.92 3.59 -4.46
C THR A 221 -9.18 3.35 -3.66
N SER A 222 -10.30 3.88 -4.12
CA SER A 222 -11.61 3.63 -3.52
C SER A 222 -12.01 2.14 -3.50
N ARG A 223 -11.37 1.29 -4.32
CA ARG A 223 -11.73 -0.13 -4.52
C ARG A 223 -10.53 -1.08 -4.55
N SER A 224 -9.32 -0.61 -4.29
CA SER A 224 -8.12 -1.44 -4.29
C SER A 224 -7.02 -0.91 -3.41
N ILE A 225 -6.09 -1.77 -3.04
CA ILE A 225 -4.88 -1.42 -2.31
C ILE A 225 -3.81 -2.50 -2.58
N SER A 226 -2.55 -2.08 -2.65
CA SER A 226 -1.40 -2.96 -2.85
C SER A 226 -0.56 -3.02 -1.59
N PHE A 227 -0.10 -4.20 -1.22
CA PHE A 227 0.82 -4.41 -0.11
C PHE A 227 2.13 -4.98 -0.63
N LYS A 228 3.26 -4.54 -0.09
CA LYS A 228 4.54 -5.21 -0.28
C LYS A 228 5.07 -5.61 1.09
N PHE A 229 5.31 -6.90 1.28
CA PHE A 229 5.77 -7.49 2.55
C PHE A 229 7.15 -8.13 2.36
N GLY A 230 8.12 -7.64 3.13
CA GLY A 230 9.50 -8.07 3.18
C GLY A 230 9.66 -9.13 4.25
N LEU A 231 10.50 -10.13 4.02
CA LEU A 231 10.72 -11.27 4.91
C LEU A 231 12.14 -11.20 5.48
N ARG A 232 12.28 -11.43 6.79
CA ARG A 232 13.61 -11.51 7.43
C ARG A 232 14.39 -12.77 7.05
N GLU A 233 15.71 -12.68 7.25
CA GLU A 233 16.68 -13.76 7.11
C GLU A 233 16.24 -15.02 7.90
N GLY A 234 16.17 -16.16 7.20
CA GLY A 234 15.62 -17.43 7.72
C GLY A 234 14.28 -17.85 7.11
N TYR A 235 13.53 -16.91 6.51
CA TYR A 235 12.35 -17.18 5.71
C TYR A 235 12.63 -16.83 4.25
N ASN A 236 12.62 -17.82 3.36
CA ASN A 236 12.87 -17.59 1.94
C ASN A 236 11.55 -17.51 1.17
N CYS A 237 11.57 -16.79 0.04
CA CYS A 237 10.40 -16.67 -0.85
C CYS A 237 9.99 -17.99 -1.54
N ALA A 238 10.74 -19.07 -1.34
CA ALA A 238 10.44 -20.41 -1.85
C ALA A 238 9.53 -21.21 -0.89
N ASP A 239 9.41 -20.79 0.38
CA ASP A 239 8.79 -21.60 1.44
C ASP A 239 7.47 -21.05 1.99
N SER A 240 6.96 -19.92 1.49
CA SER A 240 5.74 -19.29 2.05
C SER A 240 4.83 -18.70 0.97
N ASP A 241 3.70 -19.38 0.72
CA ASP A 241 2.55 -18.78 0.05
C ASP A 241 1.84 -17.89 1.09
N PHE A 242 1.97 -16.58 0.99
CA PHE A 242 1.19 -15.68 1.82
C PHE A 242 -0.17 -15.42 1.19
N VAL A 243 -1.19 -15.40 2.02
CA VAL A 243 -2.54 -15.01 1.65
C VAL A 243 -2.92 -13.80 2.47
N LEU A 244 -3.36 -12.75 1.78
CA LEU A 244 -3.85 -11.55 2.41
C LEU A 244 -5.39 -11.56 2.36
N TYR A 245 -6.00 -11.51 3.54
CA TYR A 245 -7.43 -11.30 3.69
C TYR A 245 -7.71 -9.86 4.09
N ALA A 246 -8.82 -9.31 3.58
CA ALA A 246 -9.36 -8.04 4.04
C ALA A 246 -10.86 -8.14 4.29
N PHE A 247 -11.27 -7.62 5.45
CA PHE A 247 -12.63 -7.66 5.97
C PHE A 247 -13.12 -6.22 6.13
N PRO A 248 -14.18 -5.81 5.41
CA PRO A 248 -14.80 -4.51 5.65
C PRO A 248 -15.46 -4.52 7.03
N GLU A 249 -15.40 -3.39 7.71
CA GLU A 249 -16.38 -3.06 8.75
C GLU A 249 -17.78 -3.13 8.12
N LEU A 250 -18.72 -3.83 8.74
CA LEU A 250 -20.07 -4.04 8.20
C LEU A 250 -21.04 -3.00 8.77
N LEU A 251 -21.86 -2.40 7.91
CA LEU A 251 -23.01 -1.60 8.35
C LEU A 251 -24.27 -2.48 8.44
N GLU A 252 -25.30 -1.95 9.10
CA GLU A 252 -26.57 -2.65 9.29
C GLU A 252 -27.18 -3.10 7.94
N GLY A 253 -27.54 -4.38 7.85
CA GLY A 253 -28.10 -4.99 6.64
C GLY A 253 -27.06 -5.46 5.60
N GLU A 254 -25.78 -5.12 5.74
CA GLU A 254 -24.73 -5.61 4.85
C GLU A 254 -24.33 -7.06 5.19
N LYS A 255 -24.06 -7.87 4.16
CA LYS A 255 -23.59 -9.24 4.34
C LYS A 255 -22.09 -9.28 4.58
N PRO A 256 -21.59 -10.18 5.45
CA PRO A 256 -20.16 -10.42 5.60
C PRO A 256 -19.51 -10.76 4.25
N HIS A 257 -18.44 -10.06 3.92
CA HIS A 257 -17.64 -10.29 2.73
C HIS A 257 -16.17 -10.25 3.12
N SER A 258 -15.32 -11.02 2.45
CA SER A 258 -13.87 -10.86 2.56
C SER A 258 -13.28 -10.83 1.18
N VAL A 259 -12.25 -10.03 0.99
CA VAL A 259 -11.44 -10.08 -0.22
C VAL A 259 -10.17 -10.84 0.10
N ILE A 260 -9.80 -11.72 -0.82
CA ILE A 260 -8.59 -12.54 -0.75
C ILE A 260 -7.65 -12.11 -1.86
N ALA A 261 -6.37 -11.99 -1.55
CA ALA A 261 -5.30 -11.79 -2.52
C ALA A 261 -4.17 -12.78 -2.27
N THR A 262 -3.68 -13.39 -3.35
CA THR A 262 -2.40 -14.09 -3.33
C THR A 262 -1.24 -13.13 -3.43
N CYS A 263 -0.22 -13.39 -2.63
CA CYS A 263 1.01 -12.61 -2.63
C CYS A 263 2.00 -13.19 -3.63
N ASN A 264 2.28 -12.44 -4.69
CA ASN A 264 3.12 -12.86 -5.80
C ASN A 264 4.55 -12.32 -5.66
N LYS A 265 5.45 -12.79 -6.54
CA LYS A 265 6.77 -12.18 -6.71
C LYS A 265 6.62 -10.73 -7.19
N VAL A 266 7.49 -9.85 -6.73
CA VAL A 266 7.55 -8.45 -7.15
C VAL A 266 8.16 -8.28 -8.53
N ASP A 267 7.72 -7.27 -9.29
CA ASP A 267 8.27 -6.90 -10.60
C ASP A 267 9.42 -5.88 -10.44
N GLY A 268 10.67 -6.35 -10.54
CA GLY A 268 11.85 -5.46 -10.59
C GLY A 268 12.03 -4.71 -11.92
N GLY A 269 11.09 -4.85 -12.86
CA GLY A 269 11.17 -4.24 -14.18
C GLY A 269 12.10 -4.97 -15.14
N GLU A 270 11.99 -4.59 -16.40
CA GLU A 270 12.72 -5.14 -17.53
C GLU A 270 14.03 -4.41 -17.76
N GLU A 271 15.01 -5.14 -18.29
CA GLU A 271 16.31 -4.60 -18.66
C GLU A 271 16.16 -3.52 -19.73
N GLY A 272 16.91 -2.43 -19.57
CA GLY A 272 17.09 -1.45 -20.64
C GLY A 272 18.07 -1.93 -21.70
N TYR A 273 17.93 -1.44 -22.93
CA TYR A 273 18.91 -1.70 -23.98
C TYR A 273 20.31 -1.23 -23.55
N GLY A 274 21.28 -2.15 -23.50
CA GLY A 274 22.66 -1.87 -23.09
C GLY A 274 22.89 -1.77 -21.58
N GLU A 275 21.95 -2.19 -20.73
CA GLU A 275 22.14 -2.25 -19.28
C GLU A 275 23.07 -3.41 -18.88
N GLU A 276 24.18 -3.13 -18.20
CA GLU A 276 24.99 -4.18 -17.58
C GLU A 276 24.36 -4.64 -16.25
N ARG A 277 23.95 -5.91 -16.18
CA ARG A 277 23.35 -6.50 -14.98
C ARG A 277 24.38 -7.02 -14.00
N SER A 278 24.23 -6.64 -12.74
CA SER A 278 24.90 -7.33 -11.63
C SER A 278 24.26 -8.71 -11.40
N LEU A 279 25.03 -9.70 -10.94
CA LEU A 279 24.50 -11.02 -10.57
C LEU A 279 23.35 -10.96 -9.56
N SER A 280 23.37 -9.97 -8.66
CA SER A 280 22.30 -9.73 -7.69
C SER A 280 20.95 -9.36 -8.33
N SER A 281 20.96 -8.84 -9.57
CA SER A 281 19.75 -8.47 -10.33
C SER A 281 18.83 -9.66 -10.62
N TYR A 282 19.39 -10.87 -10.69
CA TYR A 282 18.66 -12.12 -10.93
C TYR A 282 18.20 -12.81 -9.65
N LYS A 283 18.71 -12.38 -8.48
CA LYS A 283 18.29 -12.95 -7.20
C LYS A 283 16.87 -12.48 -6.88
N THR A 284 16.04 -13.41 -6.44
CA THR A 284 14.68 -13.11 -5.96
C THR A 284 14.80 -12.23 -4.71
N PRO A 285 14.20 -11.03 -4.68
CA PRO A 285 14.20 -10.21 -3.47
C PRO A 285 13.37 -10.87 -2.36
N SER A 286 13.66 -10.51 -1.13
CA SER A 286 12.94 -10.93 0.08
C SER A 286 11.56 -10.28 0.21
N VAL A 287 10.87 -9.93 -0.89
CA VAL A 287 9.61 -9.17 -0.87
C VAL A 287 8.53 -9.85 -1.72
N LYS A 288 7.30 -9.86 -1.20
CA LYS A 288 6.10 -10.31 -1.90
C LYS A 288 5.11 -9.17 -2.05
N GLU A 289 4.40 -9.14 -3.17
CA GLU A 289 3.34 -8.16 -3.43
C GLU A 289 1.97 -8.80 -3.41
N CYS A 290 1.07 -8.27 -2.59
CA CYS A 290 -0.32 -8.73 -2.48
C CYS A 290 -1.24 -7.59 -2.93
N ASN A 291 -2.04 -7.84 -3.96
CA ASN A 291 -2.94 -6.84 -4.54
C ASN A 291 -4.38 -7.17 -4.19
N LEU A 292 -5.00 -6.42 -3.29
CA LEU A 292 -6.43 -6.50 -3.03
C LEU A 292 -7.16 -5.65 -4.06
N LEU A 293 -7.79 -6.32 -5.02
CA LEU A 293 -8.53 -5.69 -6.11
C LEU A 293 -10.03 -5.87 -5.87
N LYS A 294 -10.84 -4.93 -6.39
CA LYS A 294 -12.31 -5.00 -6.36
C LYS A 294 -12.88 -5.14 -4.94
N LEU A 295 -12.31 -4.41 -3.97
CA LEU A 295 -12.87 -4.28 -2.62
C LEU A 295 -14.35 -3.93 -2.70
N PRO A 296 -15.24 -4.55 -1.90
CA PRO A 296 -16.70 -4.45 -2.09
C PRO A 296 -17.29 -3.07 -1.78
N TYR A 297 -16.59 -2.25 -0.99
CA TYR A 297 -17.06 -0.95 -0.51
C TYR A 297 -15.95 0.11 -0.60
N SER A 298 -16.34 1.34 -0.94
CA SER A 298 -15.50 2.54 -0.83
C SER A 298 -15.86 3.31 0.45
N ASN A 299 -15.00 4.22 0.88
CA ASN A 299 -15.20 4.99 2.12
C ASN A 299 -15.47 4.09 3.32
N ARG A 300 -14.65 3.03 3.45
CA ARG A 300 -14.87 2.01 4.47
C ARG A 300 -13.56 1.58 5.11
N LYS A 301 -13.63 1.33 6.42
CA LYS A 301 -12.53 0.71 7.15
C LYS A 301 -12.47 -0.78 6.82
N TYR A 302 -11.27 -1.26 6.54
CA TYR A 302 -10.95 -2.66 6.35
C TYR A 302 -9.96 -3.09 7.41
N ARG A 303 -10.20 -4.23 8.05
CA ARG A 303 -9.20 -4.97 8.81
C ARG A 303 -8.55 -5.97 7.88
N TYR A 304 -7.23 -6.09 7.88
CA TYR A 304 -6.53 -7.09 7.08
C TYR A 304 -5.75 -8.06 7.95
N GLU A 305 -5.54 -9.25 7.40
CA GLU A 305 -4.77 -10.34 8.01
C GLU A 305 -3.91 -10.99 6.93
N LEU A 306 -2.60 -11.03 7.17
CA LEU A 306 -1.63 -11.73 6.37
C LEU A 306 -1.36 -13.08 7.03
N ILE A 307 -1.66 -14.15 6.30
CA ILE A 307 -1.58 -15.52 6.79
C ILE A 307 -0.57 -16.31 5.96
N VAL A 308 0.21 -17.15 6.61
CA VAL A 308 1.05 -18.15 5.93
C VAL A 308 0.17 -19.33 5.55
N PHE A 309 0.02 -19.59 4.25
CA PHE A 309 -0.94 -20.57 3.71
C PHE A 309 -0.79 -21.98 4.29
N ARG A 310 0.45 -22.44 4.54
CA ARG A 310 0.71 -23.81 5.03
C ARG A 310 0.47 -23.99 6.52
N SER A 311 0.72 -22.98 7.34
CA SER A 311 0.59 -23.07 8.80
C SER A 311 -0.71 -22.47 9.33
N GLY A 312 -1.44 -21.68 8.53
CA GLY A 312 -2.60 -20.91 8.99
C GLY A 312 -2.25 -19.76 9.93
N GLU A 313 -0.96 -19.55 10.20
CA GLU A 313 -0.49 -18.56 11.16
C GLU A 313 -0.67 -17.13 10.63
N ASN A 314 -1.25 -16.27 11.46
CA ASN A 314 -1.35 -14.84 11.20
C ASN A 314 -0.01 -14.17 11.55
N VAL A 315 0.71 -13.71 10.53
CA VAL A 315 2.03 -13.08 10.68
C VAL A 315 1.98 -11.56 10.70
N ARG A 316 0.86 -10.97 10.27
CA ARG A 316 0.61 -9.54 10.37
C ARG A 316 -0.88 -9.24 10.26
N ASN A 317 -1.37 -8.33 11.09
CA ASN A 317 -2.68 -7.74 10.92
C ASN A 317 -2.57 -6.21 10.98
N GLY A 318 -3.65 -5.54 10.61
CA GLY A 318 -3.76 -4.09 10.69
C GLY A 318 -5.09 -3.63 10.11
N SER A 319 -5.19 -2.34 9.83
CA SER A 319 -6.37 -1.79 9.17
C SER A 319 -6.03 -0.63 8.25
N PHE A 320 -6.86 -0.41 7.23
CA PHE A 320 -6.80 0.77 6.37
C PHE A 320 -8.22 1.27 6.11
N ILE A 321 -8.35 2.48 5.57
CA ILE A 321 -9.63 3.05 5.15
C ILE A 321 -9.54 3.31 3.64
N THR A 322 -10.49 2.80 2.86
CA THR A 322 -10.59 3.17 1.44
C THR A 322 -11.19 4.58 1.33
N PRO A 323 -10.71 5.43 0.40
CA PRO A 323 -11.35 6.71 0.14
C PRO A 323 -12.73 6.53 -0.48
N LYS A 324 -13.51 7.61 -0.55
CA LYS A 324 -14.67 7.67 -1.45
C LYS A 324 -14.23 7.44 -2.90
N VAL A 325 -15.18 7.01 -3.73
CA VAL A 325 -14.98 6.88 -5.19
C VAL A 325 -14.40 8.17 -5.75
N GLU A 326 -13.34 8.03 -6.54
CA GLU A 326 -12.62 9.13 -7.17
C GLU A 326 -13.59 10.05 -7.92
N GLY A 327 -13.33 11.36 -7.84
CA GLY A 327 -14.21 12.40 -8.35
C GLY A 327 -15.33 12.86 -7.41
N ASN A 328 -15.58 12.13 -6.30
CA ASN A 328 -16.58 12.57 -5.32
C ASN A 328 -15.97 13.44 -4.22
N PRO A 329 -16.75 14.40 -3.68
CA PRO A 329 -16.35 15.19 -2.51
C PRO A 329 -15.97 14.35 -1.30
N PHE A 330 -14.77 14.59 -0.80
CA PHE A 330 -14.19 13.76 0.26
C PHE A 330 -13.19 14.54 1.12
N ASP A 331 -13.50 14.60 2.41
CA ASP A 331 -12.59 15.16 3.42
C ASP A 331 -11.65 14.06 3.92
N TYR A 332 -10.37 14.37 3.97
CA TYR A 332 -9.36 13.44 4.47
C TYR A 332 -8.09 14.17 4.88
N ARG A 333 -7.25 13.46 5.63
CA ARG A 333 -5.96 13.97 6.08
C ARG A 333 -4.82 13.26 5.40
N VAL A 334 -3.84 14.03 4.96
CA VAL A 334 -2.53 13.55 4.51
C VAL A 334 -1.49 14.03 5.50
N VAL A 335 -0.61 13.13 5.92
CA VAL A 335 0.65 13.55 6.57
C VAL A 335 1.76 13.39 5.56
N PHE A 336 2.68 14.35 5.50
CA PHE A 336 3.82 14.26 4.60
C PHE A 336 5.10 14.75 5.23
N ALA A 337 6.20 14.10 4.86
CA ALA A 337 7.52 14.36 5.42
C ALA A 337 8.63 13.84 4.49
N SER A 338 9.88 14.13 4.85
CA SER A 338 11.07 13.68 4.13
C SER A 338 12.23 13.50 5.09
N CYS A 339 13.37 13.02 4.58
CA CYS A 339 14.63 13.08 5.29
C CYS A 339 14.61 12.29 6.61
N ALA A 340 14.26 11.00 6.50
CA ALA A 340 14.39 10.00 7.55
C ALA A 340 15.69 9.19 7.37
N ASP A 341 16.15 8.58 8.46
CA ASP A 341 17.26 7.61 8.49
C ASP A 341 17.04 6.61 9.64
N GLU A 342 17.88 5.60 9.76
CA GLU A 342 17.75 4.54 10.78
C GLU A 342 17.80 5.07 12.22
N VAL A 343 18.37 6.26 12.42
CA VAL A 343 18.56 6.91 13.72
C VAL A 343 17.55 8.02 13.99
N SER A 344 16.59 8.22 13.10
CA SER A 344 15.49 9.16 13.29
C SER A 344 14.69 8.79 14.54
N ASP A 345 14.24 9.79 15.28
CA ASP A 345 13.50 9.60 16.53
C ASP A 345 12.18 8.87 16.27
N PRO A 346 11.99 7.61 16.75
CA PRO A 346 10.78 6.84 16.47
C PRO A 346 9.49 7.53 16.91
N LYS A 347 9.59 8.42 17.91
CA LYS A 347 8.45 9.21 18.42
C LYS A 347 7.79 10.03 17.32
N VAL A 348 8.52 10.45 16.28
CA VAL A 348 7.91 11.19 15.16
C VAL A 348 6.81 10.40 14.47
N PHE A 349 7.01 9.10 14.26
CA PHE A 349 5.99 8.24 13.65
C PHE A 349 4.85 7.91 14.61
N GLU A 350 5.12 7.84 15.92
CA GLU A 350 4.09 7.70 16.94
C GLU A 350 3.16 8.93 16.99
N GLU A 351 3.71 10.15 16.88
CA GLU A 351 2.91 11.37 16.78
C GLU A 351 2.13 11.43 15.46
N ILE A 352 2.75 11.07 14.33
CA ILE A 352 2.08 10.97 13.03
C ILE A 352 0.89 9.98 13.09
N LYS A 353 1.06 8.84 13.75
CA LYS A 353 -0.03 7.87 13.92
C LYS A 353 -1.26 8.47 14.62
N LYS A 354 -1.06 9.38 15.58
CA LYS A 354 -2.16 10.06 16.29
C LYS A 354 -2.95 11.01 15.40
N GLU A 355 -2.35 11.51 14.32
CA GLU A 355 -3.04 12.35 13.34
C GLU A 355 -4.12 11.57 12.56
N LYS A 356 -4.13 10.22 12.58
CA LYS A 356 -5.12 9.39 11.86
C LYS A 356 -5.22 9.73 10.38
N ALA A 357 -4.07 9.91 9.74
CA ALA A 357 -4.01 10.22 8.31
C ALA A 357 -4.55 9.06 7.46
N LEU A 358 -5.19 9.40 6.33
CA LEU A 358 -5.56 8.44 5.30
C LEU A 358 -4.35 7.99 4.49
N LEU A 359 -3.39 8.89 4.30
CA LEU A 359 -2.20 8.67 3.47
C LEU A 359 -0.99 9.31 4.15
N PHE A 360 0.13 8.59 4.18
CA PHE A 360 1.45 9.11 4.48
C PHE A 360 2.23 9.28 3.18
N LEU A 361 2.56 10.52 2.84
CA LEU A 361 3.30 10.89 1.63
C LEU A 361 4.75 11.19 2.01
N HIS A 362 5.69 10.33 1.61
CA HIS A 362 7.11 10.53 1.88
C HIS A 362 7.82 11.07 0.63
N THR A 363 8.40 12.26 0.71
CA THR A 363 8.96 12.99 -0.44
C THR A 363 10.49 12.83 -0.53
N GLY A 364 10.95 11.60 -0.38
CA GLY A 364 12.35 11.22 -0.56
C GLY A 364 13.22 11.32 0.68
N ASP A 365 14.45 10.81 0.54
CA ASP A 365 15.45 10.64 1.57
C ASP A 365 14.95 9.76 2.73
N LEU A 366 14.72 8.48 2.42
CA LEU A 366 14.22 7.47 3.37
C LEU A 366 15.34 6.80 4.17
N HIS A 367 16.52 6.55 3.59
CA HIS A 367 17.57 5.76 4.27
C HIS A 367 19.00 6.34 4.24
N TYR A 368 19.35 7.31 3.37
CA TYR A 368 20.69 7.96 3.39
C TYR A 368 21.92 7.06 3.11
N HIS A 369 21.76 5.91 2.44
CA HIS A 369 22.90 5.02 2.16
C HIS A 369 23.87 5.56 1.10
N ASN A 370 23.43 6.49 0.23
CA ASN A 370 24.32 7.16 -0.73
C ASN A 370 25.07 6.21 -1.68
N LEU A 371 24.41 5.16 -2.16
CA LEU A 371 25.08 4.06 -2.85
C LEU A 371 25.63 4.49 -4.22
N ALA A 372 26.94 4.29 -4.42
CA ALA A 372 27.66 4.63 -5.66
C ALA A 372 27.99 3.40 -6.51
N VAL A 373 27.25 2.31 -6.36
CA VAL A 373 27.54 1.01 -6.98
C VAL A 373 26.34 0.47 -7.75
N ASN A 374 26.56 -0.13 -8.92
CA ASN A 374 25.51 -0.85 -9.66
C ASN A 374 25.28 -2.24 -9.06
N ASN A 375 24.75 -2.30 -7.84
CA ASN A 375 24.47 -3.55 -7.14
C ASN A 375 23.11 -3.47 -6.47
N VAL A 376 22.09 -4.11 -7.06
CA VAL A 376 20.73 -4.08 -6.51
C VAL A 376 20.66 -4.66 -5.09
N ALA A 377 21.50 -5.63 -4.73
CA ALA A 377 21.51 -6.17 -3.37
C ALA A 377 21.78 -5.07 -2.33
N ALA A 378 22.72 -4.17 -2.59
CA ALA A 378 23.01 -3.05 -1.69
C ALA A 378 21.81 -2.10 -1.55
N PHE A 379 21.06 -1.86 -2.63
CA PHE A 379 19.84 -1.05 -2.56
C PHE A 379 18.71 -1.75 -1.79
N ARG A 380 18.56 -3.07 -1.97
CA ARG A 380 17.63 -3.89 -1.18
C ARG A 380 17.97 -3.82 0.30
N ASP A 381 19.25 -3.99 0.64
CA ASP A 381 19.76 -3.89 2.00
C ASP A 381 19.46 -2.52 2.63
N GLY A 382 19.50 -1.43 1.84
CA GLY A 382 19.12 -0.09 2.29
C GLY A 382 17.63 0.05 2.67
N TYR A 383 16.73 -0.62 1.94
CA TYR A 383 15.31 -0.70 2.34
C TYR A 383 15.13 -1.61 3.56
N ASP A 384 15.79 -2.77 3.59
CA ASP A 384 15.71 -3.70 4.71
C ASP A 384 16.24 -3.06 6.01
N SER A 385 17.34 -2.30 5.94
CA SER A 385 17.96 -1.66 7.12
C SER A 385 17.06 -0.59 7.74
N ILE A 386 16.47 0.29 6.92
CA ILE A 386 15.58 1.34 7.44
C ILE A 386 14.37 0.73 8.13
N PHE A 387 13.73 -0.29 7.56
CA PHE A 387 12.55 -0.91 8.17
C PHE A 387 12.86 -1.84 9.33
N ALA A 388 14.08 -2.39 9.39
CA ALA A 388 14.56 -3.11 10.56
C ALA A 388 14.91 -2.16 11.73
N SER A 389 15.18 -0.89 11.47
CA SER A 389 15.52 0.10 12.51
C SER A 389 14.34 0.42 13.45
N PRO A 390 14.58 0.98 14.66
CA PRO A 390 13.51 1.47 15.52
C PRO A 390 12.61 2.51 14.83
N ALA A 391 13.19 3.41 14.04
CA ALA A 391 12.48 4.43 13.28
C ALA A 391 11.53 3.80 12.26
N GLY A 392 12.05 2.86 11.47
CA GLY A 392 11.26 2.13 10.47
C GLY A 392 10.18 1.27 11.11
N ARG A 393 10.44 0.59 12.23
CA ARG A 393 9.39 -0.17 12.94
C ARG A 393 8.26 0.74 13.42
N ALA A 394 8.57 1.92 13.93
CA ALA A 394 7.55 2.91 14.29
C ALA A 394 6.78 3.42 13.06
N MET A 395 7.48 3.63 11.93
CA MET A 395 6.85 3.97 10.65
C MET A 395 5.89 2.86 10.17
N LEU A 396 6.31 1.58 10.23
CA LEU A 396 5.46 0.45 9.86
C LEU A 396 4.25 0.32 10.77
N ALA A 397 4.41 0.60 12.07
CA ALA A 397 3.36 0.52 13.08
C ALA A 397 2.31 1.64 12.97
N MET A 398 2.49 2.63 12.08
CA MET A 398 1.46 3.63 11.81
C MET A 398 0.21 2.99 11.17
N ASP A 399 0.38 1.89 10.42
CA ASP A 399 -0.67 1.26 9.60
C ASP A 399 -1.42 2.25 8.68
N VAL A 400 -0.68 3.22 8.15
CA VAL A 400 -1.19 4.22 7.21
C VAL A 400 -0.72 3.87 5.80
N PRO A 401 -1.62 3.88 4.80
CA PRO A 401 -1.23 3.75 3.40
C PRO A 401 -0.13 4.73 2.99
N PHE A 402 0.81 4.27 2.19
CA PHE A 402 2.06 4.95 1.90
C PHE A 402 2.18 5.30 0.42
N ALA A 403 2.57 6.54 0.13
CA ALA A 403 3.00 6.98 -1.21
C ALA A 403 4.39 7.59 -1.10
N TYR A 404 5.32 7.16 -1.94
CA TYR A 404 6.72 7.58 -1.85
C TYR A 404 7.33 7.87 -3.20
N MET A 405 8.09 8.95 -3.25
CA MET A 405 9.00 9.28 -4.34
C MET A 405 10.38 9.45 -3.73
N TRP A 406 11.39 8.78 -4.26
CA TRP A 406 12.77 8.89 -3.78
C TRP A 406 13.30 10.32 -3.88
N ASP A 407 14.41 10.59 -3.21
CA ASP A 407 15.31 11.68 -3.61
C ASP A 407 16.77 11.18 -3.72
N ASP A 408 17.78 12.06 -3.71
CA ASP A 408 19.15 11.67 -4.05
C ASP A 408 19.69 10.56 -3.18
N HIS A 409 19.41 10.62 -1.88
CA HIS A 409 20.02 9.75 -0.89
C HIS A 409 19.55 8.29 -0.95
N ASP A 410 18.43 8.04 -1.62
CA ASP A 410 17.87 6.71 -1.89
C ASP A 410 18.17 6.25 -3.31
N PHE A 411 18.24 7.20 -4.25
CA PHE A 411 18.48 6.93 -5.66
C PHE A 411 19.96 6.62 -5.97
N GLY A 412 20.90 7.25 -5.25
CA GLY A 412 22.34 7.11 -5.47
C GLY A 412 23.16 7.98 -4.53
N PRO A 413 24.34 8.49 -4.94
CA PRO A 413 25.13 9.41 -4.13
C PRO A 413 24.42 10.75 -3.88
N ASP A 414 24.90 11.53 -2.91
CA ASP A 414 24.41 12.90 -2.66
C ASP A 414 24.44 13.75 -3.95
N ASN A 415 23.34 14.45 -4.23
CA ASN A 415 23.11 15.19 -5.48
C ASN A 415 23.20 14.35 -6.76
N SER A 416 22.92 13.05 -6.68
CA SER A 416 22.86 12.15 -7.84
C SER A 416 21.85 12.58 -8.90
N ASP A 417 22.11 12.10 -10.12
CA ASP A 417 21.40 12.39 -11.36
C ASP A 417 21.46 11.16 -12.30
N SER A 418 21.06 11.29 -13.56
CA SER A 418 21.02 10.19 -14.54
C SER A 418 22.35 9.46 -14.77
N THR A 419 23.48 10.06 -14.36
CA THR A 419 24.81 9.44 -14.48
C THR A 419 25.23 8.62 -13.25
N ALA A 420 24.37 8.53 -12.23
CA ALA A 420 24.66 7.77 -11.01
C ALA A 420 24.98 6.29 -11.35
N PRO A 421 26.10 5.73 -10.84
CA PRO A 421 26.48 4.35 -11.15
C PRO A 421 25.41 3.32 -10.76
N GLY A 422 24.71 3.56 -9.65
CA GLY A 422 23.66 2.69 -9.13
C GLY A 422 22.27 2.89 -9.73
N ARG A 423 22.10 3.74 -10.76
CA ARG A 423 20.80 4.14 -11.28
C ARG A 423 19.85 2.98 -11.59
N ASN A 424 20.29 1.97 -12.33
CA ASN A 424 19.39 0.90 -12.76
C ASN A 424 19.06 -0.05 -11.61
N ALA A 425 20.04 -0.29 -10.73
CA ALA A 425 19.85 -1.01 -9.47
C ALA A 425 18.87 -0.30 -8.54
N SER A 426 18.90 1.03 -8.44
CA SER A 426 17.97 1.80 -7.61
C SER A 426 16.54 1.77 -8.17
N VAL A 427 16.37 1.90 -9.49
CA VAL A 427 15.07 1.73 -10.17
C VAL A 427 14.51 0.33 -9.91
N GLN A 428 15.32 -0.72 -10.06
CA GLN A 428 14.90 -2.09 -9.76
C GLN A 428 14.45 -2.22 -8.29
N ALA A 429 15.27 -1.79 -7.33
CA ALA A 429 14.96 -1.90 -5.91
C ALA A 429 13.69 -1.11 -5.52
N TYR A 430 13.49 0.09 -6.07
CA TYR A 430 12.27 0.87 -5.85
C TYR A 430 11.03 0.10 -6.32
N ARG A 431 11.06 -0.48 -7.53
CA ARG A 431 9.94 -1.29 -8.02
C ARG A 431 9.72 -2.56 -7.20
N GLU A 432 10.76 -3.13 -6.62
CA GLU A 432 10.65 -4.32 -5.79
C GLU A 432 10.09 -4.02 -4.40
N PHE A 433 10.51 -2.92 -3.77
CA PHE A 433 10.22 -2.66 -2.35
C PHE A 433 9.07 -1.67 -2.15
N VAL A 434 8.93 -0.64 -2.99
CA VAL A 434 7.99 0.45 -2.76
C VAL A 434 6.60 0.09 -3.33
N PRO A 435 5.53 0.06 -2.52
CA PRO A 435 4.17 0.03 -3.05
C PRO A 435 3.91 1.32 -3.84
N HIS A 436 3.57 1.19 -5.12
CA HIS A 436 3.43 2.33 -6.01
C HIS A 436 2.14 2.21 -6.83
N TYR A 437 1.56 3.35 -7.17
CA TYR A 437 0.55 3.42 -8.22
C TYR A 437 1.19 3.03 -9.57
N PRO A 438 0.39 2.81 -10.64
CA PRO A 438 0.96 2.47 -11.94
C PRO A 438 2.04 3.46 -12.38
N LEU A 439 3.25 2.94 -12.61
CA LEU A 439 4.39 3.73 -13.06
C LEU A 439 4.26 4.02 -14.55
N ILE A 440 4.12 5.29 -14.92
CA ILE A 440 3.80 5.71 -16.29
C ILE A 440 5.03 5.62 -17.21
N GLY A 441 6.24 5.64 -16.64
CA GLY A 441 7.47 5.39 -17.37
C GLY A 441 7.56 3.99 -17.99
N GLY A 442 6.66 3.05 -17.67
CA GLY A 442 6.67 1.69 -18.20
C GLY A 442 7.57 0.74 -17.39
N ARG A 443 7.89 -0.42 -17.97
CA ARG A 443 8.60 -1.50 -17.25
C ARG A 443 10.12 -1.45 -17.35
N SER A 444 10.69 -0.76 -18.35
CA SER A 444 12.14 -0.66 -18.48
C SER A 444 12.78 0.12 -17.33
N ARG A 445 13.85 -0.40 -16.76
CA ARG A 445 14.65 0.27 -15.70
C ARG A 445 15.38 1.52 -16.19
N MET A 446 15.46 1.73 -17.50
CA MET A 446 15.97 2.96 -18.08
C MET A 446 14.96 4.11 -18.04
N ASN A 447 13.70 3.84 -17.74
CA ASN A 447 12.68 4.87 -17.62
C ASN A 447 12.55 5.37 -16.17
N THR A 448 12.00 6.59 -16.06
CA THR A 448 11.66 7.25 -14.79
C THR A 448 10.50 6.56 -14.07
N VAL A 449 10.44 6.66 -12.74
CA VAL A 449 9.39 6.04 -11.90
C VAL A 449 8.24 7.00 -11.52
N HIS A 450 7.91 7.97 -12.38
CA HIS A 450 6.79 8.88 -12.12
C HIS A 450 5.44 8.18 -12.17
N GLN A 451 4.51 8.70 -11.39
CA GLN A 451 3.17 8.14 -11.17
C GLN A 451 2.17 9.24 -10.85
N ALA A 452 0.88 8.94 -11.02
CA ALA A 452 -0.19 9.85 -10.64
C ALA A 452 -1.45 9.07 -10.24
N PHE A 453 -2.19 9.61 -9.28
CA PHE A 453 -3.39 8.98 -8.72
C PHE A 453 -4.37 10.03 -8.22
N THR A 454 -5.60 9.62 -7.91
CA THR A 454 -6.67 10.52 -7.48
C THR A 454 -7.25 10.03 -6.17
N ILE A 455 -7.48 10.93 -5.22
CA ILE A 455 -8.25 10.68 -4.00
C ILE A 455 -9.31 11.78 -3.90
N GLY A 456 -10.59 11.39 -3.81
CA GLY A 456 -11.68 12.36 -3.94
C GLY A 456 -11.54 13.15 -5.23
N ARG A 457 -11.53 14.48 -5.14
CA ARG A 457 -11.35 15.41 -6.27
C ARG A 457 -9.93 15.97 -6.42
N VAL A 458 -8.94 15.33 -5.78
CA VAL A 458 -7.54 15.78 -5.77
C VAL A 458 -6.68 14.86 -6.62
N ARG A 459 -5.99 15.44 -7.60
CA ARG A 459 -5.01 14.73 -8.42
C ARG A 459 -3.62 14.87 -7.83
N TYR A 460 -3.03 13.75 -7.42
CA TYR A 460 -1.64 13.67 -7.00
C TYR A 460 -0.76 13.32 -8.19
N ILE A 461 0.30 14.10 -8.41
CA ILE A 461 1.27 13.88 -9.48
C ILE A 461 2.66 13.79 -8.84
N LEU A 462 3.28 12.62 -8.89
CA LEU A 462 4.61 12.37 -8.31
C LEU A 462 5.63 12.28 -9.46
N THR A 463 6.53 13.25 -9.52
CA THR A 463 7.59 13.30 -10.54
C THR A 463 8.92 12.79 -9.98
N ASP A 464 9.60 11.96 -10.77
CA ASP A 464 10.97 11.52 -10.49
C ASP A 464 11.97 12.61 -10.92
N LEU A 465 12.69 13.17 -9.97
CA LEU A 465 13.60 14.31 -10.19
C LEU A 465 15.08 13.90 -10.30
N ARG A 466 15.36 12.58 -10.38
CA ARG A 466 16.72 12.06 -10.32
C ARG A 466 17.09 11.24 -11.55
N SER A 467 16.29 10.25 -11.92
CA SER A 467 16.73 9.21 -12.87
C SER A 467 16.91 9.68 -14.32
N ALA A 468 16.28 10.79 -14.70
CA ALA A 468 16.45 11.43 -16.02
C ALA A 468 17.14 12.79 -15.95
N ARG A 469 17.60 13.21 -14.77
CA ARG A 469 18.19 14.51 -14.55
C ARG A 469 19.58 14.59 -15.19
N THR A 470 19.88 15.69 -15.86
CA THR A 470 21.21 16.03 -16.37
C THR A 470 22.14 16.45 -15.22
N PRO A 471 23.46 16.19 -15.27
CA PRO A 471 24.38 16.62 -14.23
C PRO A 471 24.29 18.10 -13.86
N ASN A 472 24.38 18.41 -12.57
CA ASN A 472 24.35 19.79 -12.08
C ASN A 472 25.47 20.65 -12.69
N THR A 473 26.62 20.04 -12.98
CA THR A 473 27.80 20.65 -13.61
C THR A 473 27.65 20.87 -15.12
N ALA A 474 26.62 20.29 -15.75
CA ALA A 474 26.38 20.52 -17.18
C ALA A 474 26.09 22.01 -17.45
N PRO A 475 26.54 22.55 -18.60
CA PRO A 475 26.31 23.94 -18.95
C PRO A 475 24.83 24.32 -18.90
N ALA A 476 24.54 25.56 -18.53
CA ALA A 476 23.19 26.10 -18.61
C ALA A 476 22.75 26.12 -20.09
N ALA A 477 21.78 25.29 -20.43
CA ALA A 477 21.23 25.18 -21.77
C ALA A 477 19.76 24.72 -21.72
N PRO A 478 18.93 25.03 -22.72
CA PRO A 478 17.54 24.54 -22.80
C PRO A 478 17.41 23.01 -22.80
N THR A 479 18.48 22.29 -23.14
CA THR A 479 18.53 20.82 -23.13
C THR A 479 18.80 20.24 -21.74
N LYS A 480 19.33 21.04 -20.79
CA LYS A 480 19.58 20.61 -19.41
C LYS A 480 18.25 20.46 -18.68
N THR A 481 18.01 19.28 -18.11
CA THR A 481 16.68 18.89 -17.63
C THR A 481 16.76 18.11 -16.30
N VAL A 482 15.77 18.31 -15.45
CA VAL A 482 15.42 17.52 -14.27
C VAL A 482 14.51 16.37 -14.64
N LEU A 483 13.40 16.67 -15.35
CA LEU A 483 12.36 15.67 -15.62
C LEU A 483 12.72 14.72 -16.77
N GLY A 484 13.64 15.11 -17.65
CA GLY A 484 13.87 14.42 -18.91
C GLY A 484 12.75 14.64 -19.93
N LYS A 485 13.03 14.35 -21.20
CA LYS A 485 12.11 14.63 -22.32
C LYS A 485 10.75 13.92 -22.17
N LYS A 486 10.76 12.61 -21.87
CA LYS A 486 9.53 11.77 -21.83
C LYS A 486 8.61 12.16 -20.67
N GLN A 487 9.13 12.19 -19.44
CA GLN A 487 8.35 12.57 -18.27
C GLN A 487 7.92 14.04 -18.30
N LYS A 488 8.74 14.97 -18.82
CA LYS A 488 8.30 16.36 -18.99
C LYS A 488 7.09 16.48 -19.92
N ALA A 489 7.10 15.78 -21.05
CA ALA A 489 5.96 15.78 -21.97
C ALA A 489 4.71 15.17 -21.32
N TRP A 490 4.86 14.04 -20.63
CA TRP A 490 3.78 13.44 -19.84
C TRP A 490 3.25 14.39 -18.78
N PHE A 491 4.12 15.00 -17.98
CA PHE A 491 3.75 15.91 -16.89
C PHE A 491 2.91 17.08 -17.39
N LYS A 492 3.34 17.73 -18.48
CA LYS A 492 2.58 18.79 -19.15
C LYS A 492 1.20 18.31 -19.61
N SER A 493 1.14 17.14 -20.24
CA SER A 493 -0.13 16.54 -20.67
C SER A 493 -1.04 16.22 -19.50
N GLU A 494 -0.47 15.73 -18.39
CA GLU A 494 -1.20 15.33 -17.19
C GLU A 494 -1.80 16.56 -16.47
N LEU A 495 -1.06 17.67 -16.42
CA LEU A 495 -1.58 18.94 -15.90
C LEU A 495 -2.79 19.44 -16.70
N VAL A 496 -2.70 19.40 -18.04
CA VAL A 496 -3.83 19.79 -18.92
C VAL A 496 -5.01 18.85 -18.73
N ARG A 497 -4.76 17.53 -18.70
CA ARG A 497 -5.79 16.51 -18.50
C ARG A 497 -6.51 16.71 -17.17
N ALA A 498 -5.77 16.83 -16.07
CA ALA A 498 -6.33 17.01 -14.73
C ALA A 498 -7.07 18.35 -14.59
N THR A 499 -6.60 19.42 -15.22
CA THR A 499 -7.29 20.73 -15.19
C THR A 499 -8.59 20.71 -16.01
N SER A 500 -8.65 19.90 -17.07
CA SER A 500 -9.83 19.78 -17.93
C SER A 500 -10.84 18.75 -17.43
N ASP A 501 -10.47 17.94 -16.45
CA ASP A 501 -11.30 16.90 -15.88
C ASP A 501 -12.38 17.54 -14.98
N PRO A 502 -13.68 17.34 -15.28
CA PRO A 502 -14.75 17.97 -14.51
C PRO A 502 -14.81 17.48 -13.06
N ASP A 503 -14.15 16.37 -12.72
CA ASP A 503 -14.18 15.79 -11.38
C ASP A 503 -12.97 16.19 -10.52
N ILE A 504 -11.98 16.87 -11.09
CA ILE A 504 -10.79 17.34 -10.38
C ILE A 504 -10.94 18.81 -9.99
N ARG A 505 -10.62 19.14 -8.74
CA ARG A 505 -10.69 20.50 -8.20
C ARG A 505 -9.37 20.98 -7.59
N LEU A 506 -8.39 20.10 -7.45
CA LEU A 506 -7.06 20.45 -6.95
C LEU A 506 -6.00 19.50 -7.52
N ILE A 507 -4.83 20.02 -7.85
CA ILE A 507 -3.66 19.23 -8.22
C ILE A 507 -2.59 19.42 -7.14
N ILE A 508 -2.08 18.31 -6.61
CA ILE A 508 -0.92 18.27 -5.72
C ILE A 508 0.25 17.70 -6.51
N TRP A 509 1.23 18.55 -6.80
CA TRP A 509 2.47 18.15 -7.46
C TRP A 509 3.54 17.85 -6.42
N VAL A 510 3.89 16.58 -6.29
CA VAL A 510 4.98 16.11 -5.43
C VAL A 510 6.30 16.26 -6.19
N ASN A 511 7.03 17.28 -5.80
CA ASN A 511 8.31 17.70 -6.36
C ASN A 511 9.33 17.68 -5.22
N THR A 512 10.11 16.61 -5.09
CA THR A 512 10.94 16.33 -3.91
C THR A 512 12.00 17.41 -3.64
N MET A 513 12.44 18.16 -4.64
CA MET A 513 13.42 19.24 -4.50
C MET A 513 12.76 20.63 -4.30
N PRO A 514 13.33 21.53 -3.49
CA PRO A 514 12.81 22.89 -3.30
C PRO A 514 12.65 23.69 -4.60
N TRP A 515 11.41 24.06 -4.93
CA TRP A 515 11.06 24.83 -6.15
C TRP A 515 11.64 26.25 -6.14
N LEU A 516 11.71 26.88 -4.96
CA LEU A 516 12.23 28.24 -4.76
C LEU A 516 13.75 28.31 -4.51
N ASP A 517 14.50 27.21 -4.65
CA ASP A 517 15.97 27.31 -4.54
C ASP A 517 16.56 27.84 -5.86
N ASP A 518 17.15 29.02 -5.77
CA ASP A 518 17.70 29.83 -6.86
C ASP A 518 19.19 29.58 -7.12
N GLU A 519 19.81 28.70 -6.34
CA GLU A 519 21.26 28.53 -6.31
C GLU A 519 21.69 27.07 -6.54
N ARG A 520 20.92 26.14 -5.99
CA ARG A 520 21.05 24.69 -5.99
C ARG A 520 19.74 24.10 -6.50
N LYS A 521 19.67 22.77 -6.61
CA LYS A 521 18.43 22.06 -6.95
C LYS A 521 17.81 22.67 -8.22
N TRP A 522 16.59 23.22 -8.19
CA TRP A 522 15.97 23.86 -9.37
C TRP A 522 16.74 25.07 -9.92
N GLY A 523 17.53 25.78 -9.10
CA GLY A 523 18.40 26.87 -9.52
C GLY A 523 19.47 26.48 -10.56
N HIS A 524 19.83 25.19 -10.65
CA HIS A 524 20.70 24.69 -11.72
C HIS A 524 19.99 24.49 -13.06
N PHE A 525 18.66 24.54 -13.10
CA PHE A 525 17.79 24.16 -14.21
C PHE A 525 16.79 25.27 -14.58
N GLY A 526 17.22 26.53 -14.49
CA GLY A 526 16.36 27.70 -14.71
C GLY A 526 15.62 27.72 -16.06
N HIS A 527 16.23 27.20 -17.13
CA HIS A 527 15.53 27.08 -18.43
C HIS A 527 14.31 26.15 -18.37
N GLU A 528 14.44 24.98 -17.74
CA GLU A 528 13.32 24.05 -17.64
C GLU A 528 12.27 24.53 -16.64
N GLN A 529 12.68 25.13 -15.51
CA GLN A 529 11.75 25.77 -14.59
C GLN A 529 10.91 26.84 -15.31
N GLN A 530 11.57 27.73 -16.07
CA GLN A 530 10.87 28.76 -16.83
C GLN A 530 9.99 28.17 -17.94
N GLU A 531 10.42 27.09 -18.59
CA GLU A 531 9.61 26.37 -19.58
C GLU A 531 8.31 25.83 -18.96
N LEU A 532 8.38 25.24 -17.77
CA LEU A 532 7.20 24.74 -17.04
C LEU A 532 6.30 25.89 -16.58
N VAL A 533 6.87 26.96 -16.04
CA VAL A 533 6.13 28.17 -15.65
C VAL A 533 5.39 28.78 -16.85
N ASN A 534 6.08 28.94 -17.98
CA ASN A 534 5.49 29.47 -19.21
C ASN A 534 4.38 28.56 -19.74
N PHE A 535 4.56 27.24 -19.64
CA PHE A 535 3.53 26.28 -20.04
C PHE A 535 2.28 26.38 -19.16
N ILE A 536 2.44 26.45 -17.83
CA ILE A 536 1.35 26.63 -16.88
C ILE A 536 0.57 27.91 -17.18
N LYS A 537 1.27 29.04 -17.30
CA LYS A 537 0.65 30.34 -17.60
C LYS A 537 -0.02 30.36 -18.97
N GLY A 538 0.68 29.87 -20.01
CA GLY A 538 0.20 29.88 -21.39
C GLY A 538 -1.03 29.01 -21.65
N ASN A 539 -1.26 27.99 -20.81
CA ASN A 539 -2.45 27.13 -20.88
C ASN A 539 -3.50 27.50 -19.82
N GLY A 540 -3.33 28.60 -19.08
CA GLY A 540 -4.26 29.01 -18.03
C GLY A 540 -4.39 28.01 -16.88
N LEU A 541 -3.37 27.16 -16.67
CA LEU A 541 -3.32 26.20 -15.57
C LEU A 541 -3.09 26.95 -14.26
N ASN A 542 -3.50 26.39 -13.12
CA ASN A 542 -3.49 27.05 -11.80
C ASN A 542 -4.48 28.23 -11.62
N LYS A 543 -5.41 28.44 -12.57
CA LYS A 543 -6.43 29.49 -12.43
C LYS A 543 -7.70 29.01 -11.72
N TRP A 544 -8.25 27.88 -12.18
CA TRP A 544 -9.52 27.33 -11.69
C TRP A 544 -9.35 26.01 -10.93
N VAL A 545 -8.35 25.22 -11.33
CA VAL A 545 -7.86 24.06 -10.60
C VAL A 545 -6.49 24.45 -10.06
N PRO A 546 -6.37 24.75 -8.74
CA PRO A 546 -5.09 25.14 -8.16
C PRO A 546 -4.06 24.01 -8.26
N ILE A 547 -2.80 24.40 -8.39
CA ILE A 547 -1.64 23.52 -8.38
C ILE A 547 -0.81 23.88 -7.15
N VAL A 548 -0.72 22.93 -6.22
CA VAL A 548 0.07 23.06 -4.99
C VAL A 548 1.27 22.14 -5.07
N ILE A 549 2.45 22.69 -4.81
CA ILE A 549 3.71 21.94 -4.77
C ILE A 549 3.95 21.44 -3.36
N VAL A 550 4.31 20.17 -3.23
CA VAL A 550 4.82 19.57 -1.99
C VAL A 550 6.27 19.14 -2.18
N SER A 551 7.19 19.60 -1.32
CA SER A 551 8.64 19.43 -1.53
C SER A 551 9.43 19.03 -0.28
N GLY A 552 10.37 18.10 -0.38
CA GLY A 552 11.30 17.73 0.70
C GLY A 552 12.68 18.37 0.57
N ASP A 553 13.72 17.60 0.93
CA ASP A 553 15.16 17.88 0.79
C ASP A 553 15.70 19.10 1.57
N ALA A 554 14.89 20.12 1.83
CA ALA A 554 15.34 21.35 2.47
C ALA A 554 15.74 21.18 3.95
N HIS A 555 15.21 20.16 4.63
CA HIS A 555 15.28 19.94 6.08
C HIS A 555 14.64 21.07 6.90
N MET A 556 13.49 21.56 6.43
CA MET A 556 12.71 22.61 7.08
C MET A 556 11.23 22.45 6.77
N LEU A 557 10.40 22.96 7.67
CA LEU A 557 9.04 23.37 7.35
C LEU A 557 9.06 24.79 6.79
N ALA A 558 8.33 25.05 5.72
CA ALA A 558 8.18 26.37 5.13
C ALA A 558 6.96 26.41 4.22
N VAL A 559 6.36 27.59 4.08
CA VAL A 559 5.26 27.82 3.14
C VAL A 559 5.53 29.09 2.34
N ASP A 560 5.36 28.98 1.02
CA ASP A 560 5.08 30.11 0.17
C ASP A 560 3.65 29.98 -0.38
N ASP A 561 2.81 30.96 -0.11
CA ASP A 561 1.44 31.08 -0.62
C ASP A 561 1.34 31.24 -2.15
N GLY A 562 2.46 31.44 -2.84
CA GLY A 562 2.55 31.67 -4.28
C GLY A 562 2.90 33.11 -4.63
N SER A 563 3.12 33.98 -3.63
CA SER A 563 3.53 35.38 -3.87
C SER A 563 4.96 35.50 -4.40
N HIS A 564 5.84 34.52 -4.10
CA HIS A 564 7.24 34.56 -4.52
C HIS A 564 7.61 33.44 -5.49
N SER A 565 6.88 32.32 -5.46
CA SER A 565 7.23 31.15 -6.24
C SER A 565 7.12 31.37 -7.77
N PRO A 566 8.05 30.79 -8.55
CA PRO A 566 7.90 30.78 -10.00
C PRO A 566 6.59 30.12 -10.42
N GLY A 567 5.78 30.84 -11.22
CA GLY A 567 4.48 30.35 -11.69
C GLY A 567 3.31 30.68 -10.77
N ASN A 568 3.51 31.42 -9.68
CA ASN A 568 2.48 31.75 -8.70
C ASN A 568 1.85 30.48 -8.08
N LEU A 569 2.69 29.49 -7.82
CA LEU A 569 2.30 28.17 -7.32
C LEU A 569 2.48 28.13 -5.81
N THR A 570 1.46 27.74 -5.04
CA THR A 570 1.65 27.52 -3.61
C THR A 570 2.68 26.41 -3.39
N VAL A 571 3.64 26.62 -2.48
CA VAL A 571 4.68 25.65 -2.14
C VAL A 571 4.64 25.33 -0.65
N LEU A 572 4.47 24.04 -0.35
CA LEU A 572 4.47 23.50 1.01
C LEU A 572 5.70 22.60 1.17
N HIS A 573 6.57 22.95 2.11
CA HIS A 573 7.73 22.11 2.40
C HIS A 573 7.40 20.98 3.38
N ALA A 574 7.84 19.80 2.99
CA ALA A 574 7.93 18.58 3.75
C ALA A 574 9.05 18.73 4.76
N ALA A 575 8.71 18.28 5.95
CA ALA A 575 9.52 18.41 7.12
C ALA A 575 10.74 17.47 7.10
N ALA A 576 11.74 17.74 7.94
CA ALA A 576 12.80 16.78 8.22
C ALA A 576 12.43 15.89 9.41
N LEU A 577 12.29 14.59 9.16
CA LEU A 577 12.02 13.59 10.20
C LEU A 577 13.21 13.45 11.15
N GLY A 578 14.42 13.23 10.61
CA GLY A 578 15.63 13.00 11.43
C GLY A 578 16.77 13.96 11.18
N ARG A 579 16.78 14.67 10.04
CA ARG A 579 17.99 15.38 9.62
C ARG A 579 18.21 16.73 10.28
N PRO A 580 19.47 17.13 10.51
CA PRO A 580 19.79 18.46 11.00
C PRO A 580 19.25 19.54 10.07
N GLY A 581 18.75 20.61 10.67
CA GLY A 581 18.12 21.71 9.96
C GLY A 581 19.01 22.37 8.91
N SER A 582 18.40 22.66 7.76
CA SER A 582 18.96 23.39 6.64
C SER A 582 17.87 24.28 6.05
N ILE A 583 18.25 25.38 5.39
CA ILE A 583 17.31 26.21 4.63
C ILE A 583 17.80 26.23 3.18
N LYS A 584 16.87 26.05 2.25
CA LYS A 584 17.12 26.01 0.80
C LYS A 584 16.11 26.94 0.14
N GLY A 585 16.57 27.84 -0.73
CA GLY A 585 15.71 28.80 -1.41
C GLY A 585 15.00 29.84 -0.55
N GLY A 586 13.89 30.32 -1.09
CA GLY A 586 13.06 31.41 -0.58
C GLY A 586 13.02 32.58 -1.57
N PRO A 587 12.29 33.66 -1.28
CA PRO A 587 11.56 33.94 -0.03
C PRO A 587 10.42 32.96 0.27
N TYR A 588 10.07 32.83 1.55
CA TYR A 588 8.90 32.07 2.01
C TYR A 588 7.98 33.01 2.78
N SER A 589 6.76 33.23 2.28
CA SER A 589 5.82 34.18 2.88
C SER A 589 5.53 33.89 4.35
N HIS A 590 5.46 32.62 4.77
CA HIS A 590 5.11 32.25 6.14
C HIS A 590 6.31 31.83 7.00
N GLY A 591 7.53 32.05 6.50
CA GLY A 591 8.77 31.74 7.20
C GLY A 591 9.34 30.35 6.88
N ALA A 592 10.51 30.08 7.45
CA ALA A 592 11.24 28.83 7.29
C ALA A 592 11.78 28.34 8.64
N PHE A 593 11.47 27.09 8.97
CA PHE A 593 11.71 26.48 10.28
C PHE A 593 12.57 25.22 10.13
N PRO A 594 13.91 25.35 10.10
CA PRO A 594 14.80 24.22 9.93
C PRO A 594 14.91 23.38 11.20
N GLY A 595 14.92 22.04 11.07
CA GLY A 595 15.19 21.15 12.19
C GLY A 595 14.69 19.72 12.00
N PRO A 596 15.18 18.78 12.84
CA PRO A 596 14.68 17.41 12.88
C PRO A 596 13.39 17.27 13.71
N GLY A 597 12.80 16.08 13.71
CA GLY A 597 11.61 15.76 14.48
C GLY A 597 10.38 16.53 14.01
N GLN A 598 10.36 16.89 12.73
CA GLN A 598 9.28 17.65 12.12
C GLN A 598 8.50 16.77 11.12
N TYR A 599 7.21 17.04 10.96
CA TYR A 599 6.32 16.49 9.93
C TYR A 599 5.26 17.52 9.56
N ALA A 600 4.64 17.38 8.39
CA ALA A 600 3.54 18.25 7.98
C ALA A 600 2.22 17.49 7.95
N VAL A 601 1.15 18.13 8.40
CA VAL A 601 -0.22 17.66 8.29
C VAL A 601 -0.95 18.54 7.30
N MET A 602 -1.69 17.91 6.39
CA MET A 602 -2.50 18.57 5.37
C MET A 602 -3.91 18.00 5.46
N ASP A 603 -4.80 18.79 6.04
CA ASP A 603 -6.23 18.53 6.08
C ASP A 603 -6.82 18.98 4.74
N VAL A 604 -7.32 18.03 3.96
CA VAL A 604 -8.04 18.26 2.70
C VAL A 604 -9.51 18.33 3.03
N THR A 605 -10.13 19.48 2.75
CA THR A 605 -11.56 19.71 2.93
C THR A 605 -12.19 20.03 1.58
N ASP A 606 -13.34 19.45 1.32
CA ASP A 606 -14.04 19.54 0.06
C ASP A 606 -15.44 20.11 0.30
N GLU A 607 -15.70 21.33 -0.19
CA GLU A 607 -16.98 22.04 -0.01
C GLU A 607 -18.17 21.33 -0.67
N GLY A 608 -17.92 20.32 -1.51
CA GLY A 608 -18.93 19.57 -2.23
C GLY A 608 -19.56 20.35 -3.40
N GLY A 609 -20.55 19.75 -4.03
CA GLY A 609 -21.19 20.32 -5.21
C GLY A 609 -20.27 20.38 -6.44
N LYS A 610 -20.84 20.79 -7.58
CA LYS A 610 -20.10 20.82 -8.85
C LYS A 610 -18.98 21.86 -8.83
N ASP A 611 -19.23 23.04 -8.27
CA ASP A 611 -18.30 24.17 -8.31
C ASP A 611 -17.62 24.45 -6.97
N GLY A 612 -17.86 23.64 -5.93
CA GLY A 612 -17.22 23.83 -4.63
C GLY A 612 -15.73 23.57 -4.69
N ARG A 613 -14.99 24.33 -3.88
CA ARG A 613 -13.53 24.29 -3.84
C ARG A 613 -13.05 23.09 -3.04
N VAL A 614 -11.81 22.70 -3.30
CA VAL A 614 -11.05 21.84 -2.40
C VAL A 614 -9.99 22.70 -1.74
N CYS A 615 -10.00 22.70 -0.41
CA CYS A 615 -9.20 23.55 0.43
C CYS A 615 -8.20 22.71 1.21
N LEU A 616 -6.96 23.17 1.25
CA LEU A 616 -5.89 22.63 2.08
C LEU A 616 -5.68 23.51 3.30
N TYR A 617 -5.72 22.89 4.48
CA TYR A 617 -5.20 23.47 5.72
C TYR A 617 -3.92 22.72 6.11
N TYR A 618 -2.79 23.41 5.98
CA TYR A 618 -1.46 22.90 6.26
C TYR A 618 -1.03 23.28 7.67
N ARG A 619 -0.44 22.32 8.39
CA ARG A 619 0.19 22.51 9.70
C ARG A 619 1.58 21.86 9.69
N GLY A 620 2.61 22.65 9.95
CA GLY A 620 3.96 22.15 10.19
C GLY A 620 4.18 21.87 11.68
N MET A 621 4.42 20.61 12.01
CA MET A 621 4.51 20.13 13.38
C MET A 621 5.95 19.78 13.76
N ASN A 622 6.27 19.92 15.05
CA ASN A 622 7.48 19.39 15.67
C ASN A 622 7.13 18.61 16.94
N ILE A 623 7.75 17.46 17.15
CA ILE A 623 7.43 16.54 18.26
C ILE A 623 7.72 17.10 19.66
N TYR A 624 8.45 18.20 19.77
CA TYR A 624 8.79 18.85 21.03
C TYR A 624 8.18 20.25 21.17
N LYS A 625 8.09 20.98 20.06
CA LYS A 625 7.62 22.38 20.04
C LYS A 625 6.15 22.54 19.66
N GLY A 626 5.48 21.46 19.24
CA GLY A 626 4.11 21.52 18.72
C GLY A 626 4.08 22.13 17.32
N MET A 627 2.99 22.84 17.00
CA MET A 627 2.81 23.50 15.71
C MET A 627 3.77 24.69 15.57
N LEU A 628 4.50 24.74 14.45
CA LEU A 628 5.47 25.79 14.14
C LEU A 628 4.97 26.77 13.08
N ILE A 629 4.12 26.30 12.17
CA ILE A 629 3.62 27.06 11.02
C ILE A 629 2.26 26.49 10.62
N GLU A 630 1.37 27.35 10.15
CA GLU A 630 0.08 26.97 9.57
C GLU A 630 -0.24 27.82 8.35
N PHE A 631 -1.05 27.27 7.44
CA PHE A 631 -1.51 27.97 6.24
C PHE A 631 -2.81 27.38 5.71
N ASP A 632 -3.81 28.23 5.48
CA ASP A 632 -5.08 27.87 4.84
C ASP A 632 -5.14 28.44 3.41
N THR A 633 -5.23 27.55 2.43
CA THR A 633 -5.28 27.94 1.00
C THR A 633 -6.57 28.63 0.58
N CYS A 634 -7.69 28.37 1.27
CA CYS A 634 -8.99 28.95 0.94
C CYS A 634 -9.37 30.13 1.83
N HIS A 635 -8.74 30.22 3.01
CA HIS A 635 -8.91 31.28 3.99
C HIS A 635 -7.56 31.84 4.47
N PRO A 636 -6.69 32.36 3.57
CA PRO A 636 -5.37 32.86 3.95
C PRO A 636 -5.43 34.03 4.94
N GLU A 637 -6.55 34.75 5.01
CA GLU A 637 -6.81 35.79 6.01
C GLU A 637 -6.81 35.26 7.45
N ARG A 638 -7.07 33.96 7.64
CA ARG A 638 -7.08 33.31 8.96
C ARG A 638 -5.69 32.87 9.40
N THR A 639 -4.77 32.69 8.45
CA THR A 639 -3.40 32.27 8.69
C THR A 639 -2.42 33.30 8.11
N PRO A 640 -2.44 34.56 8.55
CA PRO A 640 -1.58 35.58 7.98
C PRO A 640 -0.10 35.29 8.27
N PRO A 641 0.82 35.67 7.37
CA PRO A 641 2.25 35.61 7.61
C PRO A 641 2.67 36.22 8.95
N VAL A 642 3.25 35.42 9.84
CA VAL A 642 3.78 35.92 11.12
C VAL A 642 5.15 36.55 10.93
N THR A 643 6.08 35.81 10.32
CA THR A 643 7.44 36.29 10.02
C THR A 643 7.90 35.70 8.68
N PRO A 644 7.80 36.45 7.58
CA PRO A 644 8.32 36.00 6.29
C PRO A 644 9.84 35.76 6.35
N TYR A 645 10.31 34.76 5.61
CA TYR A 645 11.74 34.49 5.47
C TYR A 645 12.25 35.01 4.13
N TYR A 646 13.32 35.80 4.19
CA TYR A 646 14.07 36.24 3.01
C TYR A 646 15.47 35.65 3.06
N PRO A 647 15.90 34.88 2.04
CA PRO A 647 17.23 34.30 2.02
C PRO A 647 18.29 35.41 1.92
N PRO A 648 19.44 35.27 2.60
CA PRO A 648 20.58 36.15 2.37
C PRO A 648 21.05 36.08 0.91
N PRO A 649 21.73 37.12 0.40
CA PRO A 649 22.31 37.10 -0.94
C PRO A 649 23.17 35.85 -1.18
N ILE A 650 23.17 35.33 -2.41
CA ILE A 650 23.90 34.11 -2.80
C ILE A 650 25.36 34.09 -2.28
N PRO A 651 26.17 35.16 -2.42
CA PRO A 651 27.55 35.16 -1.92
C PRO A 651 27.66 34.93 -0.41
N VAL A 652 26.70 35.46 0.36
CA VAL A 652 26.64 35.29 1.82
C VAL A 652 26.31 33.83 2.15
N ARG A 653 25.34 33.22 1.46
CA ARG A 653 24.98 31.81 1.65
C ARG A 653 26.16 30.88 1.34
N ILE A 654 26.89 31.13 0.26
CA ILE A 654 28.12 30.38 -0.09
C ILE A 654 29.16 30.49 1.03
N MET A 655 29.45 31.72 1.47
CA MET A 655 30.42 31.97 2.54
C MET A 655 30.03 31.26 3.84
N MET A 656 28.77 31.37 4.27
CA MET A 656 28.26 30.70 5.47
C MET A 656 28.45 29.19 5.41
N ARG A 657 28.23 28.55 4.25
CA ARG A 657 28.44 27.11 4.07
C ARG A 657 29.92 26.72 4.14
N ILE A 658 30.81 27.51 3.53
CA ILE A 658 32.27 27.29 3.64
C ILE A 658 32.70 27.39 5.10
N CYS A 659 32.24 28.41 5.83
CA CYS A 659 32.52 28.55 7.26
C CYS A 659 31.96 27.40 8.09
N LYS A 660 30.74 26.92 7.81
CA LYS A 660 30.12 25.78 8.50
C LYS A 660 30.92 24.49 8.25
N LYS A 661 31.40 24.28 7.02
CA LYS A 661 32.27 23.13 6.69
C LYS A 661 33.61 23.24 7.41
N ALA A 662 34.26 24.41 7.39
CA ALA A 662 35.53 24.65 8.08
C ALA A 662 35.43 24.40 9.60
N LYS A 663 34.37 24.89 10.26
CA LYS A 663 34.08 24.62 11.68
C LYS A 663 33.97 23.13 12.01
N ARG A 664 33.53 22.31 11.06
CA ARG A 664 33.34 20.85 11.26
C ARG A 664 34.66 20.08 11.17
N TYR A 665 35.63 20.58 10.40
CA TYR A 665 36.91 19.91 10.16
C TYR A 665 38.07 20.47 10.98
N THR A 666 37.88 21.57 11.71
CA THR A 666 38.98 22.24 12.41
C THR A 666 38.57 22.71 13.80
N GLY A 667 39.36 22.33 14.80
CA GLY A 667 39.41 23.07 16.06
C GLY A 667 39.76 24.54 15.77
N PHE A 668 39.32 25.44 16.65
CA PHE A 668 39.29 26.91 16.55
C PHE A 668 40.43 27.63 15.78
N MET A 669 41.64 27.04 15.71
CA MET A 669 42.85 27.62 15.12
C MET A 669 42.82 27.80 13.59
N ALA A 670 42.12 26.96 12.82
CA ALA A 670 42.16 27.09 11.36
C ALA A 670 41.19 28.15 10.81
N ILE A 671 40.13 28.49 11.56
CA ILE A 671 39.19 29.56 11.19
C ILE A 671 39.90 30.91 11.26
N ALA A 672 40.76 31.11 12.25
CA ALA A 672 41.63 32.27 12.33
C ALA A 672 42.57 32.34 11.12
N ALA A 673 43.18 31.22 10.72
CA ALA A 673 44.06 31.18 9.55
C ALA A 673 43.32 31.51 8.24
N VAL A 674 42.13 30.95 8.00
CA VAL A 674 41.34 31.24 6.79
C VAL A 674 40.85 32.69 6.78
N ALA A 675 40.42 33.23 7.92
CA ALA A 675 40.03 34.63 8.04
C ALA A 675 41.22 35.58 7.81
N ILE A 676 42.40 35.23 8.33
CA ILE A 676 43.65 35.98 8.12
C ILE A 676 44.04 35.93 6.63
N ILE A 677 43.97 34.76 5.97
CA ILE A 677 44.27 34.63 4.54
C ILE A 677 43.28 35.46 3.71
N ALA A 678 41.98 35.42 4.02
CA ALA A 678 40.98 36.22 3.33
C ALA A 678 41.22 37.73 3.52
N LEU A 679 41.58 38.16 4.73
CA LEU A 679 41.96 39.54 5.04
C LEU A 679 43.24 39.96 4.30
N LEU A 680 44.24 39.10 4.21
CA LEU A 680 45.48 39.35 3.48
C LEU A 680 45.25 39.45 1.96
N VAL A 681 44.40 38.59 1.39
CA VAL A 681 44.00 38.67 -0.02
C VAL A 681 43.20 39.94 -0.30
N TYR A 682 42.24 40.29 0.56
CA TYR A 682 41.48 41.52 0.46
C TYR A 682 42.39 42.76 0.54
N ARG A 683 43.32 42.78 1.51
CA ARG A 683 44.30 43.86 1.68
C ARG A 683 45.25 43.96 0.48
N SER A 684 45.71 42.84 -0.07
CA SER A 684 46.54 42.79 -1.29
C SER A 684 45.80 43.36 -2.51
N ARG A 685 44.52 42.99 -2.71
CA ARG A 685 43.69 43.51 -3.79
C ARG A 685 43.40 45.00 -3.63
N ARG A 686 43.12 45.46 -2.40
CA ARG A 686 42.93 46.89 -2.09
C ARG A 686 44.22 47.69 -2.33
N GLN A 687 45.38 47.15 -1.95
CA GLN A 687 46.68 47.79 -2.20
C GLN A 687 46.98 47.92 -3.70
N ARG A 688 46.67 46.88 -4.50
CA ARG A 688 46.78 46.94 -5.97
C ARG A 688 45.82 47.95 -6.59
N ALA A 689 44.59 48.05 -6.08
CA ALA A 689 43.60 49.04 -6.52
C ALA A 689 44.00 50.48 -6.17
N ILE A 690 44.69 50.69 -5.05
CA ILE A 690 45.25 52.00 -4.66
C ILE A 690 46.47 52.35 -5.52
N ASN A 691 47.35 51.38 -5.80
CA ASN A 691 48.54 51.61 -6.63
C ASN A 691 48.20 51.86 -8.11
N THR A 692 47.14 51.23 -8.63
CA THR A 692 46.62 51.50 -9.99
C THR A 692 45.95 52.88 -10.10
N LYS A 693 45.39 53.42 -9.01
CA LYS A 693 44.87 54.80 -8.96
C LYS A 693 45.92 55.89 -8.78
N LYS A 694 47.18 55.54 -8.47
CA LYS A 694 48.30 56.50 -8.37
C LYS A 694 49.14 56.61 -9.65
N HIS A 695 48.86 55.78 -10.66
CA HIS A 695 49.56 55.76 -11.95
C HIS A 695 48.68 56.12 -13.16
N ASN A 696 47.42 56.48 -12.91
CA ASN A 696 46.58 57.29 -13.80
C ASN A 696 46.44 58.67 -13.17
#